data_AF-A0A4V3XG94-F1
#
_entry.id   AF-A0A4V3XG94-F1
#
_cell.length_a   1.000
_cell.length_b   1.000
_cell.length_c   1.000
_cell.angle_alpha   90.00
_cell.angle_beta   90.00
_cell.angle_gamma   90.00
#
_symmetry.space_group_name_H-M   'P 1'
#
loop_
_entity.id
_entity.type
_entity.pdbx_description
1 polymer ?
#
loop_
_entity_poly.entity_id
_entity_poly.type
_entity_poly.pdbx_seq_one_letter_code
_entity_poly.pdbx_strand_id
1 'polypeptide(L)'
;MKTTSADGVTTVVDQAQFIIPDLTVKDLLSSIPSHCFKRSAFRSSLYMFWDFFLIACIYKTATYFDTLINPATFSLPSPFLYTFARFALWSLYGFAVGLVATGLWVVAHECGHQAFSESKFINNAVGWVLHSGLGVPYHSWRISHAKHHASTGHMSQDQVFVPKTRSQLRLPAFDSAKEDVWGSSISNEVMNELREALGESPIGAMYYSTAYLLFGWPLYLITNASGQKRYPAGTNHFNPNSVIFSPNHYGQIIASDIGVMIWLGTLIAWIYKSGFAEVFRLYLVPYLWHVFSRVLCALEADLFSCPIRVNHWLILITFLQHTDPLLPHYRAPEFTFPRGALATLDRNLLGDLGSFMGWIGACTTHGISETHVAHHVASKIPHYHAWEATYALRKRLGQSGIKLQGAPGGWKEVYRVMRECRFVEDEGDVLFYKNSKGLAATRPVFPDRIFERSIRYTRWEEDEYGAIDIFSMSSSTSDIPLFPFITRKDVLAFQFSSWYPSFSALTIKSTVIRPLSSDFRAYLDADSVFVPNGSEDVQFGETHSDRPAQSTLQDDDDSTVPEEDGDEDKDKDGVHPQQFAFPELDALIRSADASWLLPSSSPLKCTSPADVYLLLKSSDFITHDLSPDMVFAGCDDLSLTSEVVAEDAVDKYELELVLRKWYAMDRSREMRCFVREGLFVGISQRDMNYYDFMNESDTQAKIVSSVKTYWETHVKPKWTKTENYVFDILLTRDLERFHILDFNPYAPRTDALLFTYEELRDLAASVPTPLPRLRIIDSRAHPAAVHNAPAHQHNMVPFEALSLSSGRDIGDFREVWEEQIKRGMEESDESD
;
A
#
# COMPACT_ATOMS: atom_id res chain seq x y z
N MET A 1 29.04 1.81 19.69
CA MET A 1 29.71 2.43 20.87
C MET A 1 29.19 3.87 21.08
N LYS A 2 29.44 4.51 22.23
CA LYS A 2 29.21 5.96 22.43
C LYS A 2 30.54 6.67 22.58
N THR A 3 30.77 7.69 21.78
CA THR A 3 31.98 8.52 21.79
C THR A 3 31.58 9.98 21.68
N THR A 4 31.99 10.78 22.67
CA THR A 4 31.97 12.24 22.58
C THR A 4 33.20 12.69 21.78
N SER A 5 33.12 13.80 21.05
CA SER A 5 34.32 14.43 20.47
C SER A 5 35.37 14.76 21.55
N ALA A 6 36.63 14.90 21.16
CA ALA A 6 37.72 15.32 22.05
C ALA A 6 37.42 16.66 22.76
N ASP A 7 36.64 17.52 22.11
CA ASP A 7 36.24 18.86 22.55
C ASP A 7 35.01 18.84 23.49
N GLY A 8 34.39 17.67 23.68
CA GLY A 8 33.21 17.51 24.53
C GLY A 8 31.87 17.99 23.94
N VAL A 9 31.86 18.58 22.74
CA VAL A 9 30.67 19.27 22.17
C VAL A 9 29.64 18.32 21.55
N THR A 10 30.07 17.29 20.84
CA THR A 10 29.20 16.43 20.01
C THR A 10 29.14 15.00 20.53
N THR A 11 27.92 14.45 20.63
CA THR A 11 27.66 13.04 20.98
C THR A 11 27.46 12.23 19.71
N VAL A 12 28.24 11.16 19.52
CA VAL A 12 28.11 10.22 18.39
C VAL A 12 27.65 8.84 18.87
N VAL A 13 26.73 8.23 18.11
CA VAL A 13 26.17 6.90 18.36
C VAL A 13 26.27 6.02 17.12
N ASP A 14 26.79 4.83 17.33
CA ASP A 14 26.86 3.71 16.39
C ASP A 14 25.45 3.10 16.16
N GLN A 15 25.05 2.96 14.90
CA GLN A 15 23.67 2.64 14.50
C GLN A 15 23.54 1.26 13.85
N ALA A 16 22.42 0.59 14.12
CA ALA A 16 22.01 -0.60 13.40
C ALA A 16 21.82 -0.30 11.90
N GLN A 17 22.12 -1.28 11.05
CA GLN A 17 21.96 -1.17 9.60
C GLN A 17 20.72 -1.96 9.17
N PHE A 18 19.73 -1.27 8.61
CA PHE A 18 18.54 -1.90 8.04
C PHE A 18 18.67 -1.92 6.53
N ILE A 19 18.76 -3.13 5.95
CA ILE A 19 18.83 -3.30 4.49
C ILE A 19 17.43 -3.01 3.92
N ILE A 20 17.31 -1.96 3.11
CA ILE A 20 16.05 -1.59 2.48
C ILE A 20 15.69 -2.65 1.42
N PRO A 21 14.52 -3.32 1.52
CA PRO A 21 14.18 -4.39 0.60
C PRO A 21 13.89 -3.86 -0.81
N ASP A 22 14.65 -4.36 -1.77
CA ASP A 22 14.33 -4.36 -3.19
C ASP A 22 13.86 -5.78 -3.56
N LEU A 23 12.67 -6.13 -3.07
CA LEU A 23 12.07 -7.47 -3.20
C LEU A 23 10.68 -7.33 -3.81
N THR A 24 10.34 -8.16 -4.80
CA THR A 24 9.01 -8.14 -5.42
C THR A 24 7.99 -8.91 -4.59
N VAL A 25 6.70 -8.56 -4.72
CA VAL A 25 5.59 -9.33 -4.13
C VAL A 25 5.67 -10.82 -4.55
N LYS A 26 5.99 -11.07 -5.82
CA LYS A 26 6.13 -12.42 -6.38
C LYS A 26 7.23 -13.24 -5.71
N ASP A 27 8.39 -12.65 -5.44
CA ASP A 27 9.51 -13.30 -4.75
C ASP A 27 9.10 -13.72 -3.33
N LEU A 28 8.52 -12.79 -2.55
CA LEU A 28 8.01 -13.07 -1.21
C LEU A 28 6.95 -14.18 -1.21
N LEU A 29 5.91 -14.08 -2.03
CA LEU A 29 4.84 -15.08 -2.10
C LEU A 29 5.35 -16.44 -2.61
N SER A 30 6.27 -16.47 -3.57
CA SER A 30 6.84 -17.72 -4.12
C SER A 30 7.68 -18.51 -3.11
N SER A 31 8.12 -17.86 -2.03
CA SER A 31 8.81 -18.55 -0.93
C SER A 31 7.85 -19.35 -0.02
N ILE A 32 6.55 -19.03 -0.03
CA ILE A 32 5.54 -19.64 0.86
C ILE A 32 5.00 -20.94 0.23
N PRO A 33 4.90 -22.06 0.99
CA PRO A 33 4.30 -23.29 0.49
C PRO A 33 2.83 -23.10 0.06
N SER A 34 2.46 -23.62 -1.11
CA SER A 34 1.13 -23.40 -1.71
C SER A 34 -0.03 -23.97 -0.88
N HIS A 35 0.21 -24.97 -0.03
CA HIS A 35 -0.82 -25.48 0.88
C HIS A 35 -1.15 -24.52 2.04
N CYS A 36 -0.27 -23.56 2.36
CA CYS A 36 -0.54 -22.58 3.41
C CYS A 36 -1.73 -21.67 3.09
N PHE A 37 -2.05 -21.49 1.80
CA PHE A 37 -3.19 -20.70 1.34
C PHE A 37 -4.53 -21.46 1.39
N LYS A 38 -4.54 -22.75 1.80
CA LYS A 38 -5.77 -23.53 1.91
C LYS A 38 -6.51 -23.19 3.20
N ARG A 39 -7.65 -22.51 3.05
CA ARG A 39 -8.52 -22.04 4.13
C ARG A 39 -9.55 -23.13 4.46
N SER A 40 -9.81 -23.37 5.74
CA SER A 40 -10.74 -24.43 6.17
C SER A 40 -11.61 -23.95 7.32
N ALA A 41 -12.86 -23.61 7.01
CA ALA A 41 -13.85 -23.16 7.99
C ALA A 41 -13.97 -24.11 9.19
N PHE A 42 -13.89 -25.42 8.96
CA PHE A 42 -13.92 -26.44 10.02
C PHE A 42 -12.72 -26.32 10.98
N ARG A 43 -11.49 -26.18 10.46
CA ARG A 43 -10.30 -25.97 11.30
C ARG A 43 -10.39 -24.67 12.08
N SER A 44 -10.70 -23.57 11.40
CA SER A 44 -10.80 -22.24 12.01
C SER A 44 -11.89 -22.19 13.10
N SER A 45 -13.01 -22.89 12.88
CA SER A 45 -14.07 -23.07 13.88
C SER A 45 -13.62 -23.90 15.09
N LEU A 46 -12.75 -24.91 14.93
CA LEU A 46 -12.22 -25.68 16.06
C LEU A 46 -11.37 -24.80 17.00
N TYR A 47 -10.57 -23.87 16.47
CA TYR A 47 -9.84 -22.90 17.29
C TYR A 47 -10.79 -21.93 18.02
N MET A 48 -11.83 -21.42 17.33
CA MET A 48 -12.88 -20.62 17.96
C MET A 48 -13.59 -21.36 19.12
N PHE A 49 -13.98 -22.62 18.91
CA PHE A 49 -14.61 -23.43 19.95
C PHE A 49 -13.64 -23.79 21.09
N TRP A 50 -12.36 -23.96 20.79
CA TRP A 50 -11.30 -24.19 21.78
C TRP A 50 -11.12 -22.98 22.70
N ASP A 51 -11.11 -21.76 22.17
CA ASP A 51 -11.02 -20.54 22.97
C ASP A 51 -12.24 -20.37 23.89
N PHE A 52 -13.46 -20.60 23.39
CA PHE A 52 -14.68 -20.60 24.21
C PHE A 52 -14.63 -21.69 25.31
N PHE A 53 -14.11 -22.88 25.00
CA PHE A 53 -13.91 -23.96 25.96
C PHE A 53 -12.87 -23.59 27.04
N LEU A 54 -11.76 -22.97 26.65
CA LEU A 54 -10.75 -22.46 27.58
C LEU A 54 -11.33 -21.39 28.51
N ILE A 55 -12.05 -20.40 27.99
CA ILE A 55 -12.70 -19.36 28.80
C ILE A 55 -13.70 -19.98 29.79
N ALA A 56 -14.51 -20.95 29.34
CA ALA A 56 -15.43 -21.68 30.21
C ALA A 56 -14.70 -22.48 31.31
N CYS A 57 -13.58 -23.14 30.98
CA CYS A 57 -12.76 -23.87 31.94
C CYS A 57 -12.09 -22.94 32.97
N ILE A 58 -11.53 -21.81 32.52
CA ILE A 58 -10.91 -20.80 33.38
C ILE A 58 -11.97 -20.19 34.32
N TYR A 59 -13.17 -19.88 33.81
CA TYR A 59 -14.30 -19.41 34.63
C TYR A 59 -14.77 -20.43 35.68
N LYS A 60 -14.95 -21.70 35.29
CA LYS A 60 -15.33 -22.77 36.22
C LYS A 60 -14.26 -23.04 37.26
N THR A 61 -12.99 -22.95 36.88
CA THR A 61 -11.84 -23.10 37.80
C THR A 61 -11.77 -21.93 38.80
N ALA A 62 -11.90 -20.69 38.32
CA ALA A 62 -11.91 -19.50 39.17
C ALA A 62 -13.10 -19.49 40.14
N THR A 63 -14.32 -19.78 39.66
CA THR A 63 -15.51 -19.87 40.53
C THR A 63 -15.42 -21.02 41.55
N TYR A 64 -14.83 -22.17 41.18
CA TYR A 64 -14.57 -23.25 42.12
C TYR A 64 -13.61 -22.79 43.23
N PHE A 65 -12.45 -22.22 42.91
CA PHE A 65 -11.50 -21.73 43.91
C PHE A 65 -12.06 -20.56 44.76
N ASP A 66 -12.92 -19.70 44.22
CA ASP A 66 -13.58 -18.61 44.99
C ASP A 66 -14.46 -19.17 46.13
N THR A 67 -15.10 -20.34 45.93
CA THR A 67 -15.86 -21.02 47.00
C THR A 67 -14.96 -21.71 48.03
N LEU A 68 -13.74 -22.11 47.66
CA LEU A 68 -12.74 -22.66 48.59
C LEU A 68 -12.06 -21.58 49.45
N ILE A 69 -11.96 -20.33 48.99
CA ILE A 69 -11.40 -19.21 49.77
C ILE A 69 -12.45 -18.75 50.80
N ASN A 70 -12.68 -19.57 51.83
CA ASN A 70 -13.58 -19.31 52.95
C ASN A 70 -13.00 -19.85 54.27
N PRO A 71 -13.23 -19.19 55.42
CA PRO A 71 -12.68 -19.62 56.72
C PRO A 71 -13.11 -21.03 57.16
N ALA A 72 -14.24 -21.53 56.65
CA ALA A 72 -14.73 -22.89 56.91
C ALA A 72 -13.94 -23.99 56.15
N THR A 73 -13.12 -23.61 55.16
CA THR A 73 -12.40 -24.54 54.26
C THR A 73 -10.90 -24.41 54.41
N PHE A 74 -10.37 -23.18 54.50
CA PHE A 74 -8.96 -22.90 54.74
C PHE A 74 -8.80 -21.82 55.81
N SER A 75 -8.19 -22.16 56.94
CA SER A 75 -7.90 -21.21 58.02
C SER A 75 -6.63 -20.39 57.71
N LEU A 76 -6.81 -19.19 57.15
CA LEU A 76 -5.71 -18.24 56.93
C LEU A 76 -5.47 -17.37 58.19
N PRO A 77 -4.22 -17.04 58.55
CA PRO A 77 -3.88 -16.32 59.80
C PRO A 77 -4.46 -14.91 59.98
N SER A 78 -5.08 -14.32 58.96
CA SER A 78 -5.59 -12.94 58.99
C SER A 78 -6.75 -12.74 58.02
N PRO A 79 -7.83 -12.01 58.40
CA PRO A 79 -8.95 -11.70 57.50
C PRO A 79 -8.53 -11.07 56.17
N PHE A 80 -7.49 -10.23 56.17
CA PHE A 80 -6.98 -9.57 54.98
C PHE A 80 -6.46 -10.56 53.92
N LEU A 81 -5.99 -11.75 54.32
CA LEU A 81 -5.46 -12.74 53.39
C LEU A 81 -6.55 -13.40 52.53
N TYR A 82 -7.78 -13.52 53.01
CA TYR A 82 -8.91 -13.98 52.19
C TYR A 82 -9.25 -12.97 51.09
N THR A 83 -9.30 -11.67 51.44
CA THR A 83 -9.52 -10.58 50.49
C THR A 83 -8.40 -10.53 49.45
N PHE A 84 -7.14 -10.66 49.87
CA PHE A 84 -5.99 -10.74 48.97
C PHE A 84 -6.04 -11.97 48.06
N ALA A 85 -6.36 -13.15 48.59
CA ALA A 85 -6.46 -14.38 47.82
C ALA A 85 -7.57 -14.32 46.75
N ARG A 86 -8.76 -13.80 47.10
CA ARG A 86 -9.83 -13.57 46.11
C ARG A 86 -9.42 -12.52 45.07
N PHE A 87 -8.79 -11.42 45.49
CA PHE A 87 -8.29 -10.41 44.56
C PHE A 87 -7.26 -11.01 43.58
N ALA A 88 -6.30 -11.80 44.06
CA ALA A 88 -5.29 -12.47 43.24
C ALA A 88 -5.91 -13.50 42.27
N LEU A 89 -6.89 -14.28 42.74
CA LEU A 89 -7.63 -15.25 41.92
C LEU A 89 -8.39 -14.58 40.78
N TRP A 90 -9.18 -13.53 41.09
CA TRP A 90 -9.94 -12.80 40.07
C TRP A 90 -9.05 -11.93 39.17
N SER A 91 -7.86 -11.53 39.64
CA SER A 91 -6.81 -10.91 38.81
C SER A 91 -6.22 -11.90 37.80
N LEU A 92 -5.93 -13.14 38.24
CA LEU A 92 -5.41 -14.20 37.36
C LEU A 92 -6.47 -14.66 36.34
N TYR A 93 -7.74 -14.72 36.76
CA TYR A 93 -8.89 -14.89 35.85
C TYR A 93 -8.95 -13.78 34.79
N GLY A 94 -8.84 -12.50 35.20
CA GLY A 94 -8.80 -11.35 34.30
C GLY A 94 -7.67 -11.42 33.28
N PHE A 95 -6.45 -11.75 33.74
CA PHE A 95 -5.29 -11.98 32.87
C PHE A 95 -5.53 -13.10 31.85
N ALA A 96 -5.94 -14.28 32.31
CA ALA A 96 -6.04 -15.47 31.48
C ALA A 96 -7.20 -15.41 30.48
N VAL A 97 -8.39 -14.95 30.90
CA VAL A 97 -9.54 -14.77 30.00
C VAL A 97 -9.30 -13.60 29.04
N GLY A 98 -8.66 -12.51 29.45
CA GLY A 98 -8.31 -11.41 28.55
C GLY A 98 -7.32 -11.85 27.45
N LEU A 99 -6.41 -12.77 27.75
CA LEU A 99 -5.47 -13.32 26.78
C LEU A 99 -6.17 -14.25 25.77
N VAL A 100 -7.00 -15.20 26.23
CA VAL A 100 -7.77 -16.10 25.33
C VAL A 100 -8.85 -15.35 24.54
N ALA A 101 -9.46 -14.29 25.10
CA ALA A 101 -10.36 -13.40 24.37
C ALA A 101 -9.63 -12.59 23.28
N THR A 102 -8.31 -12.40 23.41
CA THR A 102 -7.47 -11.85 22.33
C THR A 102 -7.30 -12.89 21.21
N GLY A 103 -7.25 -14.19 21.52
CA GLY A 103 -7.40 -15.28 20.54
C GLY A 103 -8.69 -15.18 19.73
N LEU A 104 -9.85 -15.05 20.38
CA LEU A 104 -11.14 -14.83 19.70
C LEU A 104 -11.14 -13.55 18.84
N TRP A 105 -10.48 -12.47 19.30
CA TRP A 105 -10.30 -11.26 18.50
C TRP A 105 -9.47 -11.51 17.23
N VAL A 106 -8.41 -12.32 17.31
CA VAL A 106 -7.56 -12.72 16.16
C VAL A 106 -8.35 -13.54 15.15
N VAL A 107 -9.16 -14.52 15.59
CA VAL A 107 -10.03 -15.32 14.72
C VAL A 107 -11.03 -14.44 13.95
N ALA A 108 -11.57 -13.41 14.59
CA ALA A 108 -12.45 -12.44 13.97
C ALA A 108 -11.71 -11.42 13.07
N HIS A 109 -10.45 -11.13 13.37
CA HIS A 109 -9.55 -10.37 12.50
C HIS A 109 -9.22 -11.15 11.21
N GLU A 110 -8.98 -12.47 11.29
CA GLU A 110 -8.84 -13.36 10.12
C GLU A 110 -10.11 -13.44 9.27
N CYS A 111 -11.28 -13.40 9.90
CA CYS A 111 -12.54 -13.25 9.20
C CYS A 111 -12.56 -11.96 8.36
N GLY A 112 -12.07 -10.85 8.90
CA GLY A 112 -11.87 -9.59 8.17
C GLY A 112 -11.06 -9.78 6.89
N HIS A 113 -9.90 -10.44 7.00
CA HIS A 113 -8.98 -10.76 5.89
C HIS A 113 -9.42 -11.91 4.98
N GLN A 114 -10.59 -12.50 5.21
CA GLN A 114 -11.11 -13.65 4.46
C GLN A 114 -10.26 -14.93 4.56
N ALA A 115 -9.49 -15.08 5.64
CA ALA A 115 -8.62 -16.23 5.90
C ALA A 115 -9.32 -17.39 6.62
N PHE A 116 -10.38 -17.10 7.40
CA PHE A 116 -11.09 -18.09 8.22
C PHE A 116 -11.77 -19.20 7.39
N SER A 117 -12.40 -18.84 6.27
CA SER A 117 -13.14 -19.69 5.34
C SER A 117 -12.92 -19.25 3.89
N GLU A 118 -13.19 -20.14 2.94
CA GLU A 118 -13.22 -19.80 1.52
C GLU A 118 -14.44 -18.93 1.16
N SER A 119 -15.57 -19.09 1.87
CA SER A 119 -16.79 -18.29 1.68
C SER A 119 -16.71 -16.94 2.40
N LYS A 120 -16.90 -15.85 1.63
CA LYS A 120 -16.97 -14.46 2.11
C LYS A 120 -18.11 -14.26 3.12
N PHE A 121 -19.26 -14.89 2.89
CA PHE A 121 -20.42 -14.82 3.79
C PHE A 121 -20.12 -15.40 5.17
N ILE A 122 -19.55 -16.62 5.23
CA ILE A 122 -19.18 -17.28 6.49
C ILE A 122 -18.17 -16.42 7.27
N ASN A 123 -17.16 -15.89 6.58
CA ASN A 123 -16.19 -14.97 7.17
C ASN A 123 -16.89 -13.76 7.80
N ASN A 124 -17.71 -13.03 7.03
CA ASN A 124 -18.34 -11.81 7.52
C ASN A 124 -19.35 -12.08 8.65
N ALA A 125 -20.12 -13.16 8.59
CA ALA A 125 -21.05 -13.53 9.65
C ALA A 125 -20.33 -13.88 10.97
N VAL A 126 -19.31 -14.73 10.92
CA VAL A 126 -18.53 -15.13 12.12
C VAL A 126 -17.74 -13.93 12.67
N GLY A 127 -17.07 -13.17 11.81
CA GLY A 127 -16.34 -11.97 12.18
C GLY A 127 -17.24 -10.92 12.84
N TRP A 128 -18.42 -10.65 12.26
CA TRP A 128 -19.39 -9.72 12.83
C TRP A 128 -19.88 -10.14 14.20
N VAL A 129 -20.24 -11.41 14.40
CA VAL A 129 -20.68 -11.92 15.71
C VAL A 129 -19.57 -11.81 16.76
N LEU A 130 -18.35 -12.25 16.43
CA LEU A 130 -17.23 -12.27 17.38
C LEU A 130 -16.73 -10.87 17.74
N HIS A 131 -16.53 -9.97 16.76
CA HIS A 131 -16.09 -8.60 17.02
C HIS A 131 -17.19 -7.77 17.70
N SER A 132 -18.47 -7.92 17.32
CA SER A 132 -19.57 -7.28 18.04
C SER A 132 -19.64 -7.77 19.49
N GLY A 133 -19.46 -9.07 19.74
CA GLY A 133 -19.36 -9.65 21.09
C GLY A 133 -18.20 -9.10 21.94
N LEU A 134 -17.20 -8.50 21.30
CA LEU A 134 -16.06 -7.80 21.90
C LEU A 134 -16.16 -6.27 21.77
N GLY A 135 -17.34 -5.70 21.44
CA GLY A 135 -17.53 -4.25 21.33
C GLY A 135 -16.76 -3.57 20.19
N VAL A 136 -16.40 -4.32 19.14
CA VAL A 136 -15.67 -3.86 17.96
C VAL A 136 -16.61 -3.76 16.75
N PRO A 137 -16.71 -2.61 16.06
CA PRO A 137 -17.52 -2.47 14.86
C PRO A 137 -16.85 -3.18 13.68
N TYR A 138 -17.25 -4.43 13.41
CA TYR A 138 -16.52 -5.37 12.54
C TYR A 138 -16.18 -4.82 11.14
N HIS A 139 -17.15 -4.35 10.36
CA HIS A 139 -16.85 -3.88 9.00
C HIS A 139 -16.11 -2.54 9.00
N SER A 140 -16.52 -1.60 9.87
CA SER A 140 -15.83 -0.32 10.04
C SER A 140 -14.35 -0.51 10.35
N TRP A 141 -14.05 -1.44 11.26
CA TRP A 141 -12.68 -1.82 11.56
C TRP A 141 -12.03 -2.54 10.36
N ARG A 142 -12.64 -3.60 9.79
CA ARG A 142 -12.00 -4.40 8.71
C ARG A 142 -11.62 -3.57 7.49
N ILE A 143 -12.45 -2.57 7.14
CA ILE A 143 -12.20 -1.66 6.01
C ILE A 143 -11.01 -0.73 6.33
N SER A 144 -10.97 -0.13 7.52
CA SER A 144 -9.83 0.70 7.95
C SER A 144 -8.53 -0.11 8.10
N HIS A 145 -8.63 -1.38 8.55
CA HIS A 145 -7.50 -2.29 8.68
C HIS A 145 -6.97 -2.75 7.32
N ALA A 146 -7.85 -2.99 6.34
CA ALA A 146 -7.44 -3.27 4.96
C ALA A 146 -6.67 -2.09 4.34
N LYS A 147 -7.14 -0.85 4.56
CA LYS A 147 -6.43 0.37 4.14
C LYS A 147 -5.08 0.53 4.87
N HIS A 148 -4.97 0.14 6.14
CA HIS A 148 -3.68 0.06 6.85
C HIS A 148 -2.74 -0.99 6.23
N HIS A 149 -3.23 -2.20 5.92
CA HIS A 149 -2.42 -3.25 5.28
C HIS A 149 -1.87 -2.83 3.91
N ALA A 150 -2.68 -2.13 3.09
CA ALA A 150 -2.25 -1.62 1.79
C ALA A 150 -1.21 -0.48 1.87
N SER A 151 -1.00 0.13 3.04
CA SER A 151 -0.18 1.34 3.21
C SER A 151 0.64 1.36 4.52
N THR A 152 0.97 0.18 5.05
CA THR A 152 1.68 0.03 6.33
C THR A 152 3.03 0.77 6.30
N GLY A 153 3.27 1.65 7.27
CA GLY A 153 4.51 2.43 7.37
C GLY A 153 4.63 3.58 6.36
N HIS A 154 3.60 3.87 5.55
CA HIS A 154 3.58 5.03 4.66
C HIS A 154 3.16 6.30 5.42
N MET A 155 4.04 7.31 5.41
CA MET A 155 3.92 8.60 6.12
C MET A 155 2.62 9.41 5.93
N SER A 156 1.80 9.11 4.92
CA SER A 156 0.54 9.82 4.63
C SER A 156 -0.66 8.92 4.33
N GLN A 157 -0.46 7.62 4.11
CA GLN A 157 -1.49 6.67 3.69
C GLN A 157 -1.79 5.57 4.72
N ASP A 158 -0.90 5.32 5.70
CA ASP A 158 -1.21 4.46 6.86
C ASP A 158 -2.40 5.06 7.66
N GLN A 159 -3.23 4.21 8.25
CA GLN A 159 -4.48 4.58 8.92
C GLN A 159 -4.33 4.72 10.45
N VAL A 160 -3.21 4.30 11.04
CA VAL A 160 -3.12 4.12 12.51
C VAL A 160 -1.71 4.29 13.10
N PHE A 161 -0.63 3.98 12.37
CA PHE A 161 0.75 4.03 12.90
C PHE A 161 1.63 5.12 12.27
N VAL A 162 1.03 6.25 11.86
CA VAL A 162 1.78 7.39 11.31
C VAL A 162 2.60 8.11 12.41
N PRO A 163 3.93 8.22 12.30
CA PRO A 163 4.75 8.96 13.25
C PRO A 163 4.57 10.48 13.09
N LYS A 164 4.80 11.22 14.18
CA LYS A 164 4.80 12.69 14.16
C LYS A 164 6.16 13.20 13.72
N THR A 165 6.19 14.18 12.81
CA THR A 165 7.43 14.84 12.40
C THR A 165 7.88 15.90 13.42
N ARG A 166 9.13 16.36 13.32
CA ARG A 166 9.74 17.43 14.15
C ARG A 166 8.88 18.71 14.17
N SER A 167 8.49 19.24 13.01
CA SER A 167 7.65 20.43 12.85
C SER A 167 6.26 20.25 13.49
N GLN A 168 5.66 19.07 13.33
CA GLN A 168 4.35 18.73 13.88
C GLN A 168 4.32 18.66 15.42
N LEU A 169 5.47 18.52 16.06
CA LEU A 169 5.66 18.60 17.51
C LEU A 169 6.13 19.99 17.98
N ARG A 170 6.38 20.92 17.05
CA ARG A 170 6.93 22.27 17.32
C ARG A 170 8.30 22.23 18.03
N LEU A 171 9.12 21.23 17.68
CA LEU A 171 10.50 21.13 18.12
C LEU A 171 11.39 22.16 17.38
N PRO A 172 12.61 22.45 17.88
CA PRO A 172 13.60 23.24 17.14
C PRO A 172 13.78 22.73 15.70
N ALA A 173 13.96 23.65 14.76
CA ALA A 173 14.23 23.33 13.35
C ALA A 173 15.51 22.49 13.22
N PHE A 174 15.63 21.74 12.12
CA PHE A 174 16.82 20.94 11.85
C PHE A 174 18.01 21.85 11.48
N ASP A 175 19.17 21.62 12.09
CA ASP A 175 20.42 22.36 11.86
C ASP A 175 21.54 21.38 11.44
N SER A 176 21.82 21.33 10.15
CA SER A 176 22.83 20.43 9.56
C SER A 176 24.26 20.70 10.01
N ALA A 177 24.55 21.85 10.62
CA ALA A 177 25.85 22.13 11.23
C ALA A 177 25.97 21.57 12.67
N LYS A 178 24.85 21.21 13.30
CA LYS A 178 24.79 20.73 14.70
C LYS A 178 24.27 19.30 14.86
N GLU A 179 23.54 18.77 13.89
CA GLU A 179 22.96 17.42 13.94
C GLU A 179 22.90 16.75 12.56
N ASP A 180 23.02 15.42 12.56
CA ASP A 180 22.89 14.60 11.36
C ASP A 180 21.42 14.25 11.07
N VAL A 181 21.04 14.30 9.78
CA VAL A 181 19.72 13.88 9.29
C VAL A 181 19.39 12.46 9.77
N TRP A 182 20.36 11.54 9.68
CA TRP A 182 20.20 10.15 10.11
C TRP A 182 20.29 9.95 11.63
N GLY A 183 20.57 11.00 12.41
CA GLY A 183 20.62 10.94 13.87
C GLY A 183 21.77 10.09 14.43
N SER A 184 22.89 9.98 13.71
CA SER A 184 24.12 9.34 14.20
C SER A 184 24.94 10.26 15.11
N SER A 185 24.87 11.58 14.90
CA SER A 185 25.55 12.60 15.69
C SER A 185 24.67 13.81 15.99
N ILE A 186 24.88 14.42 17.16
CA ILE A 186 24.20 15.65 17.59
C ILE A 186 25.04 16.44 18.59
N SER A 187 24.99 17.78 18.52
CA SER A 187 25.60 18.66 19.51
C SER A 187 24.87 18.60 20.85
N ASN A 188 25.60 18.82 21.94
CA ASN A 188 25.04 18.79 23.28
C ASN A 188 24.08 19.96 23.56
N GLU A 189 24.05 20.98 22.71
CA GLU A 189 23.07 22.09 22.75
C GLU A 189 21.69 21.57 22.29
N VAL A 190 21.58 21.18 21.02
CA VAL A 190 20.32 20.72 20.42
C VAL A 190 19.78 19.47 21.10
N MET A 191 20.66 18.56 21.55
CA MET A 191 20.26 17.40 22.36
C MET A 191 19.58 17.81 23.68
N ASN A 192 19.98 18.91 24.32
CA ASN A 192 19.34 19.37 25.54
C ASN A 192 18.01 20.10 25.25
N GLU A 193 17.96 20.93 24.21
CA GLU A 193 16.72 21.59 23.77
C GLU A 193 15.63 20.57 23.40
N LEU A 194 15.97 19.55 22.60
CA LEU A 194 15.06 18.45 22.25
C LEU A 194 14.59 17.67 23.49
N ARG A 195 15.49 17.42 24.45
CA ARG A 195 15.18 16.70 25.70
C ARG A 195 14.26 17.49 26.62
N GLU A 196 14.40 18.81 26.65
CA GLU A 196 13.53 19.71 27.39
C GLU A 196 12.15 19.84 26.72
N ALA A 197 12.12 20.12 25.41
CA ALA A 197 10.89 20.24 24.63
C ALA A 197 10.06 18.93 24.60
N LEU A 198 10.70 17.76 24.58
CA LEU A 198 10.03 16.46 24.63
C LEU A 198 9.70 15.98 26.06
N GLY A 199 10.09 16.73 27.10
CA GLY A 199 9.67 16.55 28.49
C GLY A 199 9.98 15.18 29.10
N GLU A 200 11.10 14.55 28.72
CA GLU A 200 11.31 13.13 29.00
C GLU A 200 11.50 12.84 30.50
N SER A 201 10.50 12.19 31.12
CA SER A 201 10.57 11.68 32.49
C SER A 201 10.08 10.22 32.57
N PRO A 202 10.65 9.37 33.44
CA PRO A 202 10.20 7.99 33.61
C PRO A 202 8.72 7.87 33.99
N ILE A 203 8.23 8.79 34.83
CA ILE A 203 6.83 8.84 35.27
C ILE A 203 5.93 9.25 34.09
N GLY A 204 6.31 10.28 33.31
CA GLY A 204 5.56 10.70 32.13
C GLY A 204 5.51 9.61 31.05
N ALA A 205 6.62 8.90 30.81
CA ALA A 205 6.68 7.77 29.89
C ALA A 205 5.78 6.60 30.35
N MET A 206 5.80 6.25 31.65
CA MET A 206 4.93 5.21 32.21
C MET A 206 3.44 5.61 32.17
N TYR A 207 3.12 6.86 32.49
CA TYR A 207 1.77 7.40 32.39
C TYR A 207 1.25 7.38 30.95
N TYR A 208 2.06 7.83 29.99
CA TYR A 208 1.71 7.82 28.57
C TYR A 208 1.55 6.39 28.03
N SER A 209 2.46 5.47 28.39
CA SER A 209 2.35 4.04 28.04
C SER A 209 1.04 3.45 28.55
N THR A 210 0.69 3.74 29.81
CA THR A 210 -0.57 3.30 30.39
C THR A 210 -1.75 3.91 29.65
N ALA A 211 -1.82 5.25 29.53
CA ALA A 211 -2.94 5.94 28.88
C ALA A 211 -3.18 5.47 27.44
N TYR A 212 -2.12 5.25 26.65
CA TYR A 212 -2.21 4.74 25.29
C TYR A 212 -2.75 3.30 25.24
N LEU A 213 -2.27 2.41 26.10
CA LEU A 213 -2.75 1.02 26.19
C LEU A 213 -4.19 0.90 26.71
N LEU A 214 -4.66 1.85 27.53
CA LEU A 214 -6.03 1.85 28.05
C LEU A 214 -7.03 2.48 27.06
N PHE A 215 -6.71 3.68 26.59
CA PHE A 215 -7.64 4.56 25.87
C PHE A 215 -7.37 4.70 24.37
N GLY A 216 -6.23 4.21 23.86
CA GLY A 216 -5.87 4.30 22.45
C GLY A 216 -6.92 3.70 21.52
N TRP A 217 -7.41 2.49 21.82
CA TRP A 217 -8.43 1.81 21.01
C TRP A 217 -9.80 2.54 21.00
N PRO A 218 -10.43 2.90 22.15
CA PRO A 218 -11.67 3.67 22.12
C PRO A 218 -11.52 5.05 21.45
N LEU A 219 -10.40 5.75 21.65
CA LEU A 219 -10.15 7.03 21.00
C LEU A 219 -9.86 6.89 19.50
N TYR A 220 -9.32 5.76 19.05
CA TYR A 220 -9.21 5.44 17.64
C TYR A 220 -10.61 5.26 17.02
N LEU A 221 -11.47 4.44 17.61
CA LEU A 221 -12.81 4.21 17.07
C LEU A 221 -13.73 5.46 17.14
N ILE A 222 -13.68 6.22 18.25
CA ILE A 222 -14.62 7.32 18.52
C ILE A 222 -14.16 8.67 17.93
N THR A 223 -12.84 8.92 17.81
CA THR A 223 -12.33 10.21 17.30
C THR A 223 -11.14 10.09 16.35
N ASN A 224 -10.84 8.88 15.84
CA ASN A 224 -9.70 8.59 14.97
C ASN A 224 -8.36 9.18 15.46
N ALA A 225 -8.11 9.08 16.77
CA ALA A 225 -7.06 9.85 17.46
C ALA A 225 -5.60 9.57 17.02
N SER A 226 -5.35 8.47 16.32
CA SER A 226 -4.06 8.13 15.69
C SER A 226 -4.14 8.04 14.16
N GLY A 227 -5.25 8.46 13.56
CA GLY A 227 -5.45 8.49 12.12
C GLY A 227 -4.78 9.67 11.43
N GLN A 228 -5.04 9.77 10.12
CA GLN A 228 -4.37 10.73 9.25
C GLN A 228 -4.79 12.18 9.52
N LYS A 229 -3.82 13.08 9.62
CA LYS A 229 -4.05 14.51 9.89
C LYS A 229 -4.80 15.28 8.79
N ARG A 230 -4.94 14.70 7.59
CA ARG A 230 -5.77 15.26 6.51
C ARG A 230 -7.27 14.99 6.69
N TYR A 231 -7.65 14.08 7.60
CA TYR A 231 -9.05 13.78 7.87
C TYR A 231 -9.69 14.88 8.73
N PRO A 232 -10.94 15.28 8.45
CA PRO A 232 -11.59 16.38 9.17
C PRO A 232 -11.90 16.02 10.62
N ALA A 233 -12.00 17.03 11.48
CA ALA A 233 -12.40 16.86 12.87
C ALA A 233 -13.78 16.17 12.96
N GLY A 234 -13.91 15.18 13.86
CA GLY A 234 -15.11 14.34 13.98
C GLY A 234 -15.08 13.05 13.15
N THR A 235 -14.03 12.80 12.37
CA THR A 235 -13.78 11.50 11.73
C THR A 235 -13.75 10.36 12.77
N ASN A 236 -14.51 9.29 12.53
CA ASN A 236 -14.70 8.18 13.47
C ASN A 236 -15.28 6.94 12.75
N HIS A 237 -15.21 5.77 13.39
CA HIS A 237 -15.60 4.47 12.82
C HIS A 237 -17.11 4.13 12.92
N PHE A 238 -17.91 4.99 13.56
CA PHE A 238 -19.36 4.83 13.75
C PHE A 238 -20.19 5.83 12.91
N ASN A 239 -19.56 6.46 11.91
CA ASN A 239 -20.23 7.34 10.96
C ASN A 239 -20.05 6.75 9.54
N PRO A 240 -21.11 6.22 8.91
CA PRO A 240 -21.06 5.70 7.55
C PRO A 240 -20.54 6.70 6.51
N ASN A 241 -20.74 8.00 6.75
CA ASN A 241 -20.29 9.10 5.88
C ASN A 241 -18.89 9.63 6.28
N SER A 242 -18.10 8.87 7.04
CA SER A 242 -16.73 9.27 7.40
C SER A 242 -15.76 9.03 6.23
N VAL A 243 -14.78 9.92 6.05
CA VAL A 243 -13.76 9.85 4.99
C VAL A 243 -12.87 8.58 5.01
N ILE A 244 -12.95 7.78 6.07
CA ILE A 244 -12.36 6.43 6.13
C ILE A 244 -13.05 5.50 5.10
N PHE A 245 -14.34 5.70 4.86
CA PHE A 245 -15.23 4.81 4.13
C PHE A 245 -15.69 5.41 2.80
N SER A 246 -15.68 4.58 1.76
CA SER A 246 -16.21 4.89 0.44
C SER A 246 -17.74 4.61 0.43
N PRO A 247 -18.58 5.31 -0.37
CA PRO A 247 -20.04 5.30 -0.18
C PRO A 247 -20.71 3.92 -0.25
N ASN A 248 -20.18 3.00 -1.06
CA ASN A 248 -20.62 1.61 -1.17
C ASN A 248 -20.50 0.80 0.15
N HIS A 249 -19.76 1.28 1.14
CA HIS A 249 -19.65 0.64 2.45
C HIS A 249 -20.78 1.00 3.43
N TYR A 250 -21.65 1.96 3.11
CA TYR A 250 -22.62 2.55 4.06
C TYR A 250 -23.38 1.50 4.89
N GLY A 251 -24.02 0.52 4.24
CA GLY A 251 -24.79 -0.54 4.92
C GLY A 251 -23.93 -1.46 5.79
N GLN A 252 -22.66 -1.69 5.44
CA GLN A 252 -21.72 -2.46 6.25
C GLN A 252 -21.35 -1.73 7.55
N ILE A 253 -21.24 -0.40 7.51
CA ILE A 253 -21.02 0.43 8.72
C ILE A 253 -22.24 0.37 9.62
N ILE A 254 -23.45 0.61 9.09
CA ILE A 254 -24.71 0.49 9.84
C ILE A 254 -24.86 -0.89 10.51
N ALA A 255 -24.54 -1.98 9.79
CA ALA A 255 -24.56 -3.33 10.37
C ALA A 255 -23.58 -3.46 11.55
N SER A 256 -22.39 -2.84 11.45
CA SER A 256 -21.39 -2.84 12.53
C SER A 256 -21.86 -2.05 13.76
N ASP A 257 -22.51 -0.90 13.54
CA ASP A 257 -23.07 -0.06 14.60
C ASP A 257 -24.22 -0.79 15.33
N ILE A 258 -25.09 -1.50 14.59
CA ILE A 258 -26.12 -2.38 15.15
C ILE A 258 -25.49 -3.47 16.03
N GLY A 259 -24.38 -4.08 15.59
CA GLY A 259 -23.65 -5.07 16.38
C GLY A 259 -23.15 -4.53 17.73
N VAL A 260 -22.55 -3.34 17.72
CA VAL A 260 -22.09 -2.66 18.95
C VAL A 260 -23.26 -2.21 19.84
N MET A 261 -24.39 -1.81 19.26
CA MET A 261 -25.61 -1.49 20.01
C MET A 261 -26.26 -2.72 20.67
N ILE A 262 -26.26 -3.88 20.00
CA ILE A 262 -26.68 -5.17 20.58
C ILE A 262 -25.78 -5.56 21.76
N TRP A 263 -24.46 -5.36 21.63
CA TRP A 263 -23.48 -5.60 22.69
C TRP A 263 -23.71 -4.68 23.90
N LEU A 264 -23.86 -3.36 23.68
CA LEU A 264 -24.21 -2.41 24.74
C LEU A 264 -25.52 -2.78 25.45
N GLY A 265 -26.57 -3.09 24.69
CA GLY A 265 -27.86 -3.52 25.23
C GLY A 265 -27.76 -4.81 26.06
N THR A 266 -26.94 -5.76 25.62
CA THR A 266 -26.68 -7.03 26.34
C THR A 266 -25.95 -6.78 27.67
N LEU A 267 -24.94 -5.90 27.68
CA LEU A 267 -24.25 -5.52 28.91
C LEU A 267 -25.18 -4.78 29.89
N ILE A 268 -26.01 -3.85 29.41
CA ILE A 268 -27.00 -3.14 30.23
C ILE A 268 -28.02 -4.14 30.83
N ALA A 269 -28.52 -5.09 30.04
CA ALA A 269 -29.46 -6.11 30.50
C ALA A 269 -28.84 -7.07 31.55
N TRP A 270 -27.57 -7.42 31.41
CA TRP A 270 -26.85 -8.23 32.40
C TRP A 270 -26.56 -7.43 33.68
N ILE A 271 -26.17 -6.15 33.57
CA ILE A 271 -26.00 -5.24 34.72
C ILE A 271 -27.32 -5.09 35.49
N TYR A 272 -28.46 -5.01 34.79
CA TYR A 272 -29.78 -4.94 35.41
C TYR A 272 -30.19 -6.24 36.12
N LYS A 273 -29.83 -7.41 35.58
CA LYS A 273 -30.17 -8.72 36.18
C LYS A 273 -29.26 -9.15 37.32
N SER A 274 -27.95 -8.99 37.18
CA SER A 274 -26.94 -9.52 38.13
C SER A 274 -26.22 -8.44 38.95
N GLY A 275 -26.47 -7.16 38.65
CA GLY A 275 -25.76 -6.03 39.25
C GLY A 275 -24.41 -5.75 38.59
N PHE A 276 -24.01 -4.48 38.61
CA PHE A 276 -22.78 -4.01 37.97
C PHE A 276 -21.52 -4.78 38.41
N ALA A 277 -21.42 -5.16 39.69
CA ALA A 277 -20.22 -5.82 40.22
C ALA A 277 -19.96 -7.21 39.61
N GLU A 278 -20.99 -7.95 39.19
CA GLU A 278 -20.79 -9.23 38.50
C GLU A 278 -20.25 -9.01 37.08
N VAL A 279 -20.94 -8.20 36.28
CA VAL A 279 -20.52 -7.87 34.91
C VAL A 279 -19.14 -7.22 34.91
N PHE A 280 -18.87 -6.36 35.91
CA PHE A 280 -17.57 -5.76 36.12
C PHE A 280 -16.48 -6.81 36.35
N ARG A 281 -16.70 -7.79 37.23
CA ARG A 281 -15.72 -8.83 37.55
C ARG A 281 -15.54 -9.88 36.44
N LEU A 282 -16.64 -10.28 35.77
CA LEU A 282 -16.67 -11.45 34.89
C LEU A 282 -16.45 -11.11 33.42
N TYR A 283 -16.99 -9.99 32.93
CA TYR A 283 -16.81 -9.58 31.54
C TYR A 283 -15.89 -8.37 31.43
N LEU A 284 -16.13 -7.31 32.22
CA LEU A 284 -15.33 -6.10 32.08
C LEU A 284 -13.90 -6.34 32.56
N VAL A 285 -13.58 -6.96 33.70
CA VAL A 285 -12.17 -7.09 34.16
C VAL A 285 -11.28 -7.94 33.23
N PRO A 286 -11.74 -9.04 32.59
CA PRO A 286 -11.02 -9.67 31.48
C PRO A 286 -11.07 -8.85 30.18
N TYR A 287 -12.22 -8.23 29.94
CA TYR A 287 -12.52 -7.14 28.99
C TYR A 287 -11.45 -6.03 28.89
N LEU A 288 -10.41 -5.99 29.72
CA LEU A 288 -10.36 -5.08 30.89
C LEU A 288 -9.00 -5.02 31.62
N TRP A 289 -7.94 -5.71 31.17
CA TRP A 289 -6.82 -6.09 32.06
C TRP A 289 -5.48 -5.35 31.92
N HIS A 290 -5.01 -4.75 33.02
CA HIS A 290 -3.59 -4.78 33.44
C HIS A 290 -3.47 -4.53 34.96
N VAL A 291 -2.33 -4.91 35.55
CA VAL A 291 -2.02 -4.87 36.99
C VAL A 291 -1.48 -3.49 37.44
N PHE A 292 -1.36 -3.28 38.76
CA PHE A 292 -0.71 -2.15 39.44
C PHE A 292 -1.38 -0.77 39.33
N SER A 293 -2.37 -0.54 40.20
CA SER A 293 -2.21 0.53 41.20
C SER A 293 -3.14 0.32 42.41
N ARG A 294 -2.56 0.00 43.57
CA ARG A 294 -3.20 0.09 44.90
C ARG A 294 -2.19 0.42 46.01
N VAL A 295 -1.20 1.25 45.69
CA VAL A 295 -0.41 1.98 46.71
C VAL A 295 -1.14 3.28 47.14
N LEU A 296 -2.03 3.80 46.30
CA LEU A 296 -2.80 5.05 46.53
C LEU A 296 -4.32 4.84 46.39
N CYS A 297 -4.86 3.77 46.98
CA CYS A 297 -6.31 3.55 47.04
C CYS A 297 -6.70 2.89 48.37
N ALA A 298 -6.29 3.55 49.44
CA ALA A 298 -6.61 3.22 50.82
C ALA A 298 -6.81 4.52 51.62
N LEU A 299 -7.74 5.37 51.18
CA LEU A 299 -8.44 6.36 51.99
C LEU A 299 -9.65 6.87 51.19
N GLU A 300 -10.83 6.73 51.80
CA GLU A 300 -12.12 7.34 51.44
C GLU A 300 -12.70 7.02 50.04
N ALA A 301 -13.93 7.47 49.82
CA ALA A 301 -14.79 7.07 48.71
C ALA A 301 -15.41 8.29 48.00
N ASP A 302 -16.11 8.00 46.92
CA ASP A 302 -16.91 8.89 46.06
C ASP A 302 -16.20 9.62 44.90
N LEU A 303 -16.91 9.60 43.77
CA LEU A 303 -16.66 10.22 42.46
C LEU A 303 -15.41 9.77 41.66
N PHE A 304 -15.64 9.58 40.35
CA PHE A 304 -14.63 9.43 39.28
C PHE A 304 -13.50 8.39 39.48
N SER A 305 -13.78 7.12 39.15
CA SER A 305 -12.73 6.16 38.73
C SER A 305 -13.28 5.08 37.80
N CYS A 306 -13.16 5.31 36.48
CA CYS A 306 -13.43 4.34 35.44
C CYS A 306 -12.11 3.72 34.92
N PRO A 307 -11.99 2.39 34.80
CA PRO A 307 -10.92 1.74 34.04
C PRO A 307 -11.45 1.00 32.79
N ILE A 308 -10.82 1.18 31.63
CA ILE A 308 -11.18 0.56 30.31
C ILE A 308 -9.90 0.06 29.62
N ARG A 309 -9.86 -1.19 29.08
CA ARG A 309 -8.58 -1.87 28.73
C ARG A 309 -8.48 -3.19 27.86
N VAL A 310 -9.42 -3.79 27.08
CA VAL A 310 -9.04 -5.05 26.31
C VAL A 310 -7.98 -4.74 25.26
N ASN A 311 -8.23 -3.62 24.60
CA ASN A 311 -7.34 -2.54 24.23
C ASN A 311 -5.88 -2.76 24.65
N HIS A 312 -5.60 -3.11 25.91
CA HIS A 312 -4.26 -3.39 26.39
C HIS A 312 -3.54 -4.46 25.58
N TRP A 313 -4.10 -5.65 25.40
CA TRP A 313 -3.41 -6.72 24.64
C TRP A 313 -3.36 -6.38 23.16
N LEU A 314 -4.50 -5.97 22.58
CA LEU A 314 -4.60 -5.57 21.17
C LEU A 314 -3.61 -4.45 20.80
N ILE A 315 -3.59 -3.36 21.57
CA ILE A 315 -2.70 -2.22 21.36
C ILE A 315 -1.26 -2.56 21.77
N LEU A 316 -1.00 -3.40 22.79
CA LEU A 316 0.38 -3.83 23.10
C LEU A 316 0.99 -4.62 21.95
N ILE A 317 0.22 -5.57 21.39
CA ILE A 317 0.65 -6.42 20.28
C ILE A 317 0.89 -5.54 19.03
N THR A 318 -0.12 -4.78 18.60
CA THR A 318 -0.04 -3.98 17.36
C THR A 318 0.95 -2.81 17.47
N PHE A 319 1.02 -2.12 18.60
CA PHE A 319 2.05 -1.10 18.83
C PHE A 319 3.46 -1.67 18.73
N LEU A 320 3.75 -2.80 19.36
CA LEU A 320 5.09 -3.39 19.31
C LEU A 320 5.43 -4.01 17.95
N GLN A 321 4.43 -4.45 17.17
CA GLN A 321 4.59 -4.93 15.80
C GLN A 321 4.93 -3.81 14.80
N HIS A 322 4.29 -2.63 14.94
CA HIS A 322 4.38 -1.53 13.98
C HIS A 322 5.27 -0.35 14.42
N THR A 323 5.58 -0.24 15.71
CA THR A 323 6.41 0.84 16.26
C THR A 323 7.65 0.25 16.92
N ASP A 324 8.82 0.53 16.35
CA ASP A 324 10.13 0.24 16.93
C ASP A 324 11.18 1.15 16.26
N PRO A 325 12.24 1.61 16.95
CA PRO A 325 13.32 2.36 16.30
C PRO A 325 14.15 1.53 15.28
N LEU A 326 13.93 0.22 15.17
CA LEU A 326 14.45 -0.63 14.10
C LEU A 326 13.64 -0.55 12.78
N LEU A 327 12.43 0.01 12.78
CA LEU A 327 11.52 -0.02 11.63
C LEU A 327 11.60 1.26 10.76
N PRO A 328 11.75 1.12 9.42
CA PRO A 328 11.67 2.25 8.50
C PRO A 328 10.23 2.72 8.29
N HIS A 329 10.06 3.99 7.99
CA HIS A 329 8.84 4.59 7.47
C HIS A 329 9.13 5.27 6.13
N TYR A 330 8.17 5.27 5.21
CA TYR A 330 8.40 5.64 3.82
C TYR A 330 7.52 6.83 3.37
N ARG A 331 8.12 7.74 2.59
CA ARG A 331 7.40 8.71 1.75
C ARG A 331 7.02 8.06 0.42
N ALA A 332 6.14 8.72 -0.32
CA ALA A 332 5.62 8.19 -1.58
C ALA A 332 6.69 7.76 -2.61
N PRO A 333 7.84 8.45 -2.79
CA PRO A 333 8.86 8.03 -3.77
C PRO A 333 9.53 6.68 -3.46
N GLU A 334 9.68 6.32 -2.19
CA GLU A 334 10.36 5.10 -1.74
C GLU A 334 9.39 4.03 -1.20
N PHE A 335 8.08 4.31 -1.16
CA PHE A 335 7.08 3.36 -0.69
C PHE A 335 6.73 2.33 -1.78
N THR A 336 6.77 1.06 -1.42
CA THR A 336 6.18 -0.05 -2.20
C THR A 336 5.48 -1.00 -1.24
N PHE A 337 4.48 -1.76 -1.71
CA PHE A 337 3.79 -2.73 -0.84
C PHE A 337 4.75 -3.73 -0.15
N PRO A 338 5.76 -4.34 -0.83
CA PRO A 338 6.77 -5.15 -0.14
C PRO A 338 7.54 -4.40 0.96
N ARG A 339 7.90 -3.13 0.75
CA ARG A 339 8.60 -2.32 1.76
C ARG A 339 7.71 -2.01 2.96
N GLY A 340 6.43 -1.71 2.73
CA GLY A 340 5.44 -1.49 3.78
C GLY A 340 5.09 -2.75 4.58
N ALA A 341 4.88 -3.88 3.90
CA ALA A 341 4.60 -5.17 4.57
C ALA A 341 5.78 -5.63 5.44
N LEU A 342 7.01 -5.37 4.99
CA LEU A 342 8.25 -5.64 5.73
C LEU A 342 8.62 -4.54 6.75
N ALA A 343 7.83 -3.47 6.89
CA ALA A 343 7.96 -2.47 7.95
C ALA A 343 7.25 -2.91 9.25
N THR A 344 7.40 -4.18 9.61
CA THR A 344 6.80 -4.80 10.80
C THR A 344 7.77 -5.75 11.49
N LEU A 345 7.58 -6.04 12.78
CA LEU A 345 8.39 -7.00 13.54
C LEU A 345 7.56 -8.16 14.11
N ASP A 346 8.04 -9.38 13.90
CA ASP A 346 7.61 -10.53 14.69
C ASP A 346 8.20 -10.45 16.11
N ARG A 347 7.43 -10.83 17.12
CA ARG A 347 7.86 -10.88 18.54
C ARG A 347 7.27 -12.10 19.25
N ASN A 348 7.84 -12.43 20.41
CA ASN A 348 7.33 -13.46 21.30
C ASN A 348 6.55 -12.79 22.45
N LEU A 349 5.22 -12.91 22.47
CA LEU A 349 4.33 -12.27 23.43
C LEU A 349 4.43 -12.93 24.81
N LEU A 350 4.69 -12.16 25.88
CA LEU A 350 5.04 -12.62 27.23
C LEU A 350 6.39 -13.35 27.34
N GLY A 351 7.19 -13.39 26.28
CA GLY A 351 8.52 -14.01 26.30
C GLY A 351 9.53 -13.32 27.22
N ASP A 352 9.27 -12.09 27.68
CA ASP A 352 10.06 -11.40 28.71
C ASP A 352 9.87 -12.01 30.12
N LEU A 353 8.78 -12.76 30.33
CA LEU A 353 8.53 -13.60 31.51
C LEU A 353 9.07 -15.04 31.34
N GLY A 354 9.76 -15.33 30.24
CA GLY A 354 10.39 -16.62 29.95
C GLY A 354 9.65 -17.47 28.92
N SER A 355 10.33 -18.50 28.39
CA SER A 355 9.87 -19.29 27.24
C SER A 355 8.53 -19.99 27.43
N PHE A 356 8.19 -20.40 28.66
CA PHE A 356 6.89 -21.01 28.96
C PHE A 356 5.73 -20.00 28.88
N MET A 357 5.93 -18.77 29.38
CA MET A 357 4.94 -17.71 29.27
C MET A 357 4.81 -17.24 27.81
N GLY A 358 5.93 -17.18 27.08
CA GLY A 358 5.95 -16.97 25.64
C GLY A 358 5.16 -18.00 24.83
N TRP A 359 5.30 -19.28 25.18
CA TRP A 359 4.51 -20.36 24.58
C TRP A 359 3.01 -20.23 24.89
N ILE A 360 2.65 -19.83 26.13
CA ILE A 360 1.24 -19.53 26.48
C ILE A 360 0.72 -18.37 25.63
N GLY A 361 1.46 -17.26 25.52
CA GLY A 361 1.08 -16.10 24.70
C GLY A 361 0.77 -16.52 23.27
N ALA A 362 1.77 -17.11 22.59
CA ALA A 362 1.64 -17.61 21.24
C ALA A 362 0.43 -18.56 21.05
N CYS A 363 0.24 -19.54 21.95
CA CYS A 363 -0.85 -20.52 21.82
C CYS A 363 -2.24 -20.00 22.19
N THR A 364 -2.37 -18.87 22.89
CA THR A 364 -3.66 -18.29 23.29
C THR A 364 -4.04 -17.04 22.48
N THR A 365 -3.11 -16.51 21.68
CA THR A 365 -3.36 -15.46 20.67
C THR A 365 -3.08 -15.93 19.24
N HIS A 366 -3.14 -17.25 19.01
CA HIS A 366 -2.96 -17.95 17.72
C HIS A 366 -1.68 -17.60 16.93
N GLY A 367 -0.64 -17.12 17.62
CA GLY A 367 0.65 -16.74 17.03
C GLY A 367 0.70 -15.35 16.38
N ILE A 368 -0.32 -14.50 16.58
CA ILE A 368 -0.40 -13.18 15.90
C ILE A 368 0.85 -12.31 16.11
N SER A 369 1.50 -12.37 17.28
CA SER A 369 2.73 -11.62 17.54
C SER A 369 3.93 -12.24 16.84
N GLU A 370 3.96 -13.57 16.76
CA GLU A 370 5.07 -14.39 16.30
C GLU A 370 5.10 -14.59 14.77
N THR A 371 4.01 -14.29 14.06
CA THR A 371 3.86 -14.49 12.60
C THR A 371 3.44 -13.23 11.83
N HIS A 372 3.48 -12.06 12.45
CA HIS A 372 2.91 -10.81 11.94
C HIS A 372 3.49 -10.34 10.59
N VAL A 373 4.78 -10.57 10.35
CA VAL A 373 5.43 -10.23 9.07
C VAL A 373 4.81 -11.04 7.92
N ALA A 374 4.49 -12.31 8.15
CA ALA A 374 3.80 -13.13 7.15
C ALA A 374 2.35 -12.70 6.97
N HIS A 375 1.69 -12.27 8.05
CA HIS A 375 0.34 -11.71 8.00
C HIS A 375 0.28 -10.42 7.17
N HIS A 376 1.28 -9.54 7.23
CA HIS A 376 1.35 -8.36 6.35
C HIS A 376 1.69 -8.70 4.89
N VAL A 377 2.54 -9.70 4.65
CA VAL A 377 2.89 -10.15 3.28
C VAL A 377 1.72 -10.89 2.60
N ALA A 378 0.90 -11.63 3.36
CA ALA A 378 -0.17 -12.48 2.81
C ALA A 378 -1.32 -12.72 3.82
N SER A 379 -2.09 -11.68 4.15
CA SER A 379 -3.14 -11.74 5.20
C SER A 379 -4.28 -12.74 4.97
N LYS A 380 -4.44 -13.26 3.74
CA LYS A 380 -5.39 -14.35 3.40
C LYS A 380 -4.94 -15.73 3.90
N ILE A 381 -3.73 -15.88 4.47
CA ILE A 381 -3.23 -17.13 5.08
C ILE A 381 -3.79 -17.28 6.51
N PRO A 382 -4.44 -18.41 6.86
CA PRO A 382 -4.94 -18.65 8.22
C PRO A 382 -3.82 -18.92 9.23
N HIS A 383 -4.04 -18.57 10.49
CA HIS A 383 -3.07 -18.63 11.59
C HIS A 383 -2.38 -20.00 11.75
N TYR A 384 -3.11 -21.11 11.56
CA TYR A 384 -2.55 -22.47 11.64
C TYR A 384 -1.56 -22.82 10.51
N HIS A 385 -1.52 -22.03 9.44
CA HIS A 385 -0.49 -22.09 8.39
C HIS A 385 0.47 -20.88 8.39
N ALA A 386 0.12 -19.78 9.07
CA ALA A 386 0.96 -18.59 9.19
C ALA A 386 2.36 -18.91 9.75
N TRP A 387 2.47 -19.81 10.73
CA TRP A 387 3.75 -20.27 11.27
C TRP A 387 4.71 -20.82 10.20
N GLU A 388 4.19 -21.67 9.31
CA GLU A 388 4.97 -22.28 8.23
C GLU A 388 5.38 -21.23 7.17
N ALA A 389 4.44 -20.35 6.81
CA ALA A 389 4.72 -19.20 5.93
C ALA A 389 5.80 -18.28 6.53
N THR A 390 5.73 -17.98 7.83
CA THR A 390 6.73 -17.21 8.56
C THR A 390 8.10 -17.87 8.56
N TYR A 391 8.21 -19.19 8.78
CA TYR A 391 9.51 -19.88 8.69
C TYR A 391 10.11 -19.82 7.28
N ALA A 392 9.27 -19.94 6.24
CA ALA A 392 9.71 -19.84 4.84
C ALA A 392 10.15 -18.41 4.47
N LEU A 393 9.35 -17.39 4.80
CA LEU A 393 9.67 -15.98 4.60
C LEU A 393 10.94 -15.58 5.37
N ARG A 394 11.08 -15.94 6.65
CA ARG A 394 12.30 -15.66 7.44
C ARG A 394 13.55 -16.27 6.80
N LYS A 395 13.45 -17.46 6.20
CA LYS A 395 14.55 -18.09 5.45
C LYS A 395 14.90 -17.27 4.20
N ARG A 396 13.91 -16.80 3.43
CA ARG A 396 14.12 -15.96 2.23
C ARG A 396 14.68 -14.58 2.59
N LEU A 397 14.14 -13.91 3.60
CA LEU A 397 14.59 -12.60 4.08
C LEU A 397 16.01 -12.66 4.67
N GLY A 398 16.34 -13.72 5.40
CA GLY A 398 17.67 -13.94 5.96
C GLY A 398 18.77 -14.10 4.90
N GLN A 399 18.43 -14.62 3.70
CA GLN A 399 19.36 -14.64 2.55
C GLN A 399 19.66 -13.23 2.02
N SER A 400 18.73 -12.29 2.16
CA SER A 400 18.91 -10.86 1.86
C SER A 400 19.41 -10.05 3.07
N GLY A 401 19.84 -10.72 4.15
CA GLY A 401 20.36 -10.09 5.38
C GLY A 401 19.30 -9.44 6.29
N ILE A 402 18.03 -9.42 5.88
CA ILE A 402 16.93 -8.75 6.58
C ILE A 402 16.47 -9.59 7.79
N LYS A 403 16.27 -8.94 8.93
CA LYS A 403 15.86 -9.57 10.21
C LYS A 403 14.74 -8.78 10.87
N LEU A 404 13.52 -9.28 10.75
CA LEU A 404 12.30 -8.65 11.29
C LEU A 404 11.83 -9.33 12.59
N GLN A 405 12.75 -9.43 13.55
CA GLN A 405 12.53 -10.08 14.84
C GLN A 405 12.86 -9.10 15.98
N GLY A 406 11.84 -8.62 16.68
CA GLY A 406 11.98 -7.72 17.81
C GLY A 406 12.33 -8.44 19.12
N ALA A 407 12.65 -7.68 20.16
CA ALA A 407 12.73 -8.25 21.51
C ALA A 407 11.32 -8.65 22.01
N PRO A 408 11.22 -9.57 23.01
CA PRO A 408 9.94 -10.12 23.45
C PRO A 408 8.90 -9.06 23.84
N GLY A 409 7.64 -9.34 23.50
CA GLY A 409 6.52 -8.43 23.69
C GLY A 409 6.05 -8.40 25.13
N GLY A 410 6.28 -7.28 25.82
CA GLY A 410 5.92 -7.07 27.22
C GLY A 410 6.13 -5.62 27.66
N TRP A 411 5.77 -5.29 28.91
CA TRP A 411 5.75 -3.91 29.39
C TRP A 411 7.12 -3.22 29.42
N LYS A 412 8.18 -3.99 29.66
CA LYS A 412 9.56 -3.49 29.55
C LYS A 412 9.85 -2.96 28.14
N GLU A 413 9.32 -3.62 27.13
CA GLU A 413 9.53 -3.29 25.72
C GLU A 413 8.64 -2.13 25.28
N VAL A 414 7.37 -2.07 25.70
CA VAL A 414 6.51 -0.88 25.47
C VAL A 414 7.17 0.38 26.03
N TYR A 415 7.70 0.31 27.25
CA TYR A 415 8.41 1.41 27.90
C TYR A 415 9.73 1.78 27.20
N ARG A 416 10.42 0.83 26.54
CA ARG A 416 11.57 1.14 25.69
C ARG A 416 11.10 1.88 24.42
N VAL A 417 10.17 1.27 23.68
CA VAL A 417 9.70 1.78 22.38
C VAL A 417 9.13 3.19 22.53
N MET A 418 8.30 3.50 23.52
CA MET A 418 7.74 4.86 23.70
C MET A 418 8.75 5.94 24.12
N ARG A 419 9.97 5.55 24.49
CA ARG A 419 11.09 6.46 24.80
C ARG A 419 12.04 6.64 23.62
N GLU A 420 12.26 5.60 22.83
CA GLU A 420 13.08 5.68 21.62
C GLU A 420 12.29 6.22 20.40
N CYS A 421 10.99 5.92 20.29
CA CYS A 421 10.11 6.41 19.23
C CYS A 421 9.42 7.72 19.65
N ARG A 422 10.10 8.87 19.45
CA ARG A 422 9.54 10.19 19.78
C ARG A 422 9.07 10.96 18.55
N PHE A 423 9.89 11.03 17.50
CA PHE A 423 9.59 11.74 16.26
C PHE A 423 10.35 11.15 15.06
N VAL A 424 10.01 11.61 13.86
CA VAL A 424 10.80 11.42 12.63
C VAL A 424 11.08 12.79 11.99
N GLU A 425 12.04 12.87 11.05
CA GLU A 425 12.37 14.15 10.42
C GLU A 425 11.36 14.61 9.36
N ASP A 426 11.31 15.92 9.14
CA ASP A 426 10.49 16.54 8.09
C ASP A 426 11.09 16.37 6.67
N GLU A 427 12.36 15.96 6.57
CA GLU A 427 13.10 15.71 5.32
C GLU A 427 13.53 14.24 5.19
N GLY A 428 13.78 13.77 3.95
CA GLY A 428 14.23 12.41 3.63
C GLY A 428 13.10 11.39 3.38
N ASP A 429 13.26 10.56 2.35
CA ASP A 429 12.19 9.65 1.88
C ASP A 429 12.08 8.32 2.64
N VAL A 430 13.18 7.86 3.25
CA VAL A 430 13.21 6.76 4.22
C VAL A 430 13.52 7.34 5.59
N LEU A 431 12.63 7.13 6.55
CA LEU A 431 12.67 7.73 7.88
C LEU A 431 12.81 6.66 8.96
N PHE A 432 13.59 6.97 10.01
CA PHE A 432 13.66 6.17 11.23
C PHE A 432 13.33 7.04 12.44
N TYR A 433 12.80 6.42 13.49
CA TYR A 433 12.49 7.12 14.73
C TYR A 433 13.74 7.68 15.41
N LYS A 434 13.67 8.97 15.76
CA LYS A 434 14.58 9.64 16.69
C LYS A 434 13.97 9.69 18.09
N ASN A 435 14.84 9.53 19.09
CA ASN A 435 14.48 9.55 20.50
C ASN A 435 14.49 10.97 21.10
N SER A 436 14.35 11.08 22.42
CA SER A 436 14.36 12.36 23.16
C SER A 436 15.62 13.20 23.02
N LYS A 437 16.64 12.68 22.33
CA LYS A 437 17.99 13.27 22.17
C LYS A 437 18.35 13.49 20.69
N GLY A 438 17.39 13.41 19.76
CA GLY A 438 17.64 13.55 18.32
C GLY A 438 18.39 12.38 17.68
N LEU A 439 18.65 11.30 18.44
CA LEU A 439 19.43 10.16 18.00
C LEU A 439 18.49 9.04 17.50
N ALA A 440 18.79 8.47 16.33
CA ALA A 440 18.11 7.28 15.81
C ALA A 440 18.93 6.02 16.09
N ALA A 441 18.28 4.90 16.37
CA ALA A 441 18.97 3.62 16.62
C ALA A 441 19.48 2.95 15.33
N THR A 442 18.98 3.36 14.17
CA THR A 442 19.03 2.61 12.91
C THR A 442 19.17 3.58 11.74
N ARG A 443 19.90 3.16 10.71
CA ARG A 443 20.03 3.87 9.43
C ARG A 443 19.71 2.93 8.25
N PRO A 444 19.22 3.46 7.12
CA PRO A 444 19.04 2.65 5.92
C PRO A 444 20.39 2.24 5.33
N VAL A 445 20.44 1.04 4.76
CA VAL A 445 21.47 0.61 3.84
C VAL A 445 20.76 0.12 2.58
N PHE A 446 21.03 0.78 1.45
CA PHE A 446 20.60 0.31 0.15
C PHE A 446 21.62 -0.73 -0.33
N PRO A 447 21.19 -1.91 -0.82
CA PRO A 447 22.12 -2.91 -1.32
C PRO A 447 22.97 -2.37 -2.48
N ASP A 448 24.22 -2.80 -2.60
CA ASP A 448 25.31 -2.10 -3.33
C ASP A 448 25.10 -1.85 -4.83
N ARG A 449 23.98 -2.28 -5.44
CA ARG A 449 23.62 -2.06 -6.85
C ARG A 449 23.35 -0.59 -7.21
N ILE A 450 23.36 0.33 -6.24
CA ILE A 450 23.13 1.78 -6.43
C ILE A 450 24.40 2.61 -6.09
N PHE A 451 25.41 2.02 -5.47
CA PHE A 451 26.42 2.76 -4.70
C PHE A 451 27.46 3.58 -5.51
N GLU A 452 27.51 3.43 -6.84
CA GLU A 452 28.31 4.31 -7.72
C GLU A 452 27.61 5.63 -8.10
N ARG A 453 26.30 5.80 -7.84
CA ARG A 453 25.55 7.01 -8.22
C ARG A 453 25.34 8.03 -7.09
N SER A 454 25.31 7.61 -5.83
CA SER A 454 24.93 8.50 -4.70
C SER A 454 26.10 9.29 -4.10
N ILE A 455 27.32 8.75 -4.06
CA ILE A 455 28.49 9.42 -3.42
C ILE A 455 29.14 10.49 -4.32
N ARG A 456 28.34 11.46 -4.78
CA ARG A 456 28.88 12.70 -5.37
C ARG A 456 28.14 14.00 -5.01
N TYR A 457 27.07 13.93 -4.20
CA TYR A 457 26.27 15.10 -3.82
C TYR A 457 26.53 15.66 -2.41
N THR A 458 27.36 15.00 -1.59
CA THR A 458 27.65 15.41 -0.20
C THR A 458 29.15 15.36 0.16
N ARG A 459 29.96 16.15 -0.56
CA ARG A 459 31.31 16.54 -0.09
C ARG A 459 31.74 17.90 -0.65
N TRP A 460 31.17 18.96 -0.08
CA TRP A 460 31.79 20.28 -0.11
C TRP A 460 32.71 20.38 1.10
N GLU A 461 34.00 20.15 0.90
CA GLU A 461 35.03 20.58 1.84
C GLU A 461 35.47 21.99 1.46
N GLU A 462 34.97 22.98 2.19
CA GLU A 462 35.63 24.29 2.26
C GLU A 462 36.85 24.14 3.18
N ASP A 463 38.04 24.39 2.64
CA ASP A 463 39.24 24.68 3.42
C ASP A 463 40.14 25.62 2.61
N GLU A 464 40.81 26.56 3.28
CA GLU A 464 41.44 27.72 2.64
C GLU A 464 42.80 27.41 1.98
N TYR A 465 43.12 28.11 0.88
CA TYR A 465 44.24 29.07 0.75
C TYR A 465 44.71 29.24 -0.72
N GLY A 466 44.97 30.49 -1.13
CA GLY A 466 45.78 30.78 -2.32
C GLY A 466 45.27 31.89 -3.24
N ALA A 467 45.51 33.15 -2.88
CA ALA A 467 45.23 34.26 -3.78
C ALA A 467 46.27 34.36 -4.90
N ILE A 468 45.83 34.29 -6.17
CA ILE A 468 46.58 34.80 -7.33
C ILE A 468 45.60 35.59 -8.21
N ASP A 469 45.91 36.87 -8.40
CA ASP A 469 45.18 37.79 -9.28
C ASP A 469 45.73 37.70 -10.71
N ILE A 470 44.88 37.32 -11.69
CA ILE A 470 45.21 37.38 -13.12
C ILE A 470 43.99 37.88 -13.91
N PHE A 471 44.02 39.16 -14.29
CA PHE A 471 43.13 39.74 -15.29
C PHE A 471 43.35 39.09 -16.68
N SER A 472 42.36 38.35 -17.20
CA SER A 472 42.24 38.12 -18.65
C SER A 472 40.82 37.70 -19.08
N MET A 473 40.40 38.14 -20.27
CA MET A 473 39.07 37.89 -20.82
C MET A 473 39.07 36.66 -21.75
N SER A 474 38.12 35.75 -21.59
CA SER A 474 37.58 34.96 -22.71
C SER A 474 36.14 34.50 -22.44
N SER A 475 35.43 34.13 -23.51
CA SER A 475 33.97 34.11 -23.61
C SER A 475 33.26 32.92 -22.95
N SER A 476 32.21 33.24 -22.18
CA SER A 476 30.92 32.54 -22.07
C SER A 476 30.77 31.11 -22.63
N THR A 477 30.41 30.18 -21.75
CA THR A 477 29.57 29.00 -22.05
C THR A 477 28.14 29.28 -21.58
N SER A 478 27.13 28.71 -22.25
CA SER A 478 25.71 29.12 -22.12
C SER A 478 24.91 28.35 -21.06
N ASP A 479 24.12 29.09 -20.26
CA ASP A 479 23.20 28.56 -19.26
C ASP A 479 21.96 27.88 -19.88
N ILE A 480 22.09 26.61 -20.27
CA ILE A 480 20.95 25.76 -20.65
C ILE A 480 20.38 25.09 -19.38
N PRO A 481 19.15 25.41 -18.93
CA PRO A 481 18.56 24.81 -17.73
C PRO A 481 18.32 23.31 -17.93
N LEU A 482 18.51 22.47 -16.90
CA LEU A 482 18.51 21.00 -17.03
C LEU A 482 17.27 20.45 -17.74
N PHE A 483 16.10 20.95 -17.33
CA PHE A 483 14.81 20.77 -18.01
C PHE A 483 14.32 22.11 -18.57
N PRO A 484 13.60 22.12 -19.71
CA PRO A 484 12.93 23.31 -20.21
C PRO A 484 11.73 23.66 -19.31
N PHE A 485 11.32 24.94 -19.33
CA PHE A 485 10.03 25.34 -18.78
C PHE A 485 8.89 24.70 -19.60
N ILE A 486 7.82 24.27 -18.92
CA ILE A 486 6.67 23.61 -19.52
C ILE A 486 5.41 24.33 -19.04
N THR A 487 4.56 24.76 -19.98
CA THR A 487 3.24 25.34 -19.68
C THR A 487 2.15 24.27 -19.80
N ARG A 488 0.95 24.56 -19.26
CA ARG A 488 -0.22 23.68 -19.47
C ARG A 488 -0.51 23.41 -20.96
N LYS A 489 -0.26 24.39 -21.83
CA LYS A 489 -0.42 24.29 -23.29
C LYS A 489 0.55 23.31 -23.93
N ASP A 490 1.78 23.24 -23.42
CA ASP A 490 2.78 22.28 -23.89
C ASP A 490 2.38 20.85 -23.50
N VAL A 491 1.89 20.64 -22.28
CA VAL A 491 1.33 19.33 -21.84
C VAL A 491 0.14 18.92 -22.72
N LEU A 492 -0.78 19.84 -23.02
CA LEU A 492 -1.91 19.59 -23.93
C LEU A 492 -1.47 19.26 -25.37
N ALA A 493 -0.30 19.73 -25.81
CA ALA A 493 0.24 19.40 -27.13
C ALA A 493 0.72 17.94 -27.25
N PHE A 494 0.98 17.27 -26.12
CA PHE A 494 1.34 15.84 -26.07
C PHE A 494 0.12 14.90 -25.98
N GLN A 495 -1.11 15.40 -25.80
CA GLN A 495 -2.32 14.57 -25.92
C GLN A 495 -2.36 13.85 -27.27
N PHE A 496 -2.88 12.63 -27.29
CA PHE A 496 -2.86 11.79 -28.50
C PHE A 496 -3.67 12.44 -29.63
N SER A 497 -4.83 13.03 -29.34
CA SER A 497 -5.61 13.82 -30.30
C SER A 497 -4.86 15.06 -30.85
N SER A 498 -3.96 15.67 -30.06
CA SER A 498 -3.18 16.86 -30.46
C SER A 498 -2.12 16.60 -31.53
N TRP A 499 -1.60 15.36 -31.63
CA TRP A 499 -0.55 14.99 -32.59
C TRP A 499 -0.94 13.90 -33.59
N TYR A 500 -1.81 12.95 -33.24
CA TYR A 500 -2.18 11.82 -34.11
C TYR A 500 -2.65 12.23 -35.52
N PRO A 501 -3.47 13.28 -35.74
CA PRO A 501 -3.90 13.66 -37.09
C PRO A 501 -2.72 13.95 -38.04
N SER A 502 -1.72 14.70 -37.58
CA SER A 502 -0.51 15.08 -38.35
C SER A 502 0.40 13.89 -38.68
N PHE A 503 0.42 12.89 -37.79
CA PHE A 503 1.30 11.72 -37.85
C PHE A 503 0.58 10.42 -38.19
N SER A 504 -0.70 10.46 -38.52
CA SER A 504 -1.58 9.31 -38.83
C SER A 504 -1.01 8.34 -39.88
N ALA A 505 -0.32 8.85 -40.90
CA ALA A 505 0.37 8.05 -41.93
C ALA A 505 1.78 7.52 -41.52
N LEU A 506 2.23 7.83 -40.31
CA LEU A 506 3.56 7.54 -39.76
C LEU A 506 3.49 6.82 -38.40
N THR A 507 2.30 6.46 -37.94
CA THR A 507 2.04 5.79 -36.65
C THR A 507 1.10 4.59 -36.85
N ILE A 508 0.85 3.84 -35.79
CA ILE A 508 -0.07 2.69 -35.80
C ILE A 508 -1.52 3.21 -35.84
N LYS A 509 -2.35 2.65 -36.74
CA LYS A 509 -3.79 2.98 -36.84
C LYS A 509 -4.43 2.90 -35.45
N SER A 510 -4.97 4.03 -34.99
CA SER A 510 -5.58 4.19 -33.68
C SER A 510 -6.93 4.92 -33.81
N THR A 511 -7.87 4.55 -32.95
CA THR A 511 -9.18 5.19 -32.80
C THR A 511 -9.15 6.01 -31.51
N VAL A 512 -9.63 7.25 -31.55
CA VAL A 512 -9.71 8.14 -30.38
C VAL A 512 -11.18 8.41 -30.08
N ILE A 513 -11.60 8.14 -28.85
CA ILE A 513 -12.96 8.35 -28.38
C ILE A 513 -12.93 9.50 -27.38
N ARG A 514 -13.56 10.63 -27.75
CA ARG A 514 -13.64 11.89 -26.99
C ARG A 514 -14.92 12.64 -27.39
N PRO A 515 -15.62 13.32 -26.46
CA PRO A 515 -15.39 13.30 -25.00
C PRO A 515 -15.83 11.97 -24.38
N LEU A 516 -15.21 11.59 -23.27
CA LEU A 516 -15.70 10.52 -22.40
C LEU A 516 -16.76 11.06 -21.43
N SER A 517 -17.71 10.22 -21.02
CA SER A 517 -18.76 10.62 -20.08
C SER A 517 -18.23 10.85 -18.66
N SER A 518 -18.95 11.66 -17.88
CA SER A 518 -18.75 11.80 -16.43
C SER A 518 -18.75 10.45 -15.71
N ASP A 519 -19.58 9.55 -16.20
CA ASP A 519 -19.88 8.29 -15.52
C ASP A 519 -18.80 7.26 -15.82
N PHE A 520 -18.15 7.33 -16.99
CA PHE A 520 -16.95 6.55 -17.28
C PHE A 520 -15.75 7.00 -16.43
N ARG A 521 -15.63 8.31 -16.18
CA ARG A 521 -14.65 8.85 -15.23
C ARG A 521 -14.94 8.36 -13.81
N ALA A 522 -16.19 8.46 -13.35
CA ALA A 522 -16.61 7.98 -12.03
C ALA A 522 -16.43 6.46 -11.86
N TYR A 523 -16.63 5.68 -12.93
CA TYR A 523 -16.29 4.26 -12.97
C TYR A 523 -14.79 4.03 -12.70
N LEU A 524 -13.90 4.73 -13.40
CA LEU A 524 -12.45 4.59 -13.21
C LEU A 524 -12.01 5.05 -11.81
N ASP A 525 -12.55 6.16 -11.30
CA ASP A 525 -12.28 6.68 -9.94
C ASP A 525 -12.81 5.77 -8.79
N ALA A 526 -13.62 4.74 -9.07
CA ALA A 526 -14.26 3.92 -8.02
C ALA A 526 -13.33 2.86 -7.37
N ASP A 527 -13.43 2.72 -6.04
CA ASP A 527 -12.69 1.74 -5.20
C ASP A 527 -13.10 0.26 -5.45
N SER A 528 -12.76 -0.31 -6.60
CA SER A 528 -12.65 -1.76 -6.88
C SER A 528 -12.34 -2.04 -8.35
N VAL A 529 -11.74 -3.20 -8.64
CA VAL A 529 -11.61 -3.74 -10.00
C VAL A 529 -12.86 -4.57 -10.30
N PHE A 530 -13.74 -4.04 -11.15
CA PHE A 530 -14.96 -4.69 -11.63
C PHE A 530 -15.23 -4.29 -13.09
N VAL A 531 -16.04 -5.07 -13.79
CA VAL A 531 -16.32 -4.92 -15.23
C VAL A 531 -17.74 -4.35 -15.42
N PRO A 532 -17.98 -3.38 -16.33
CA PRO A 532 -19.30 -2.85 -16.64
C PRO A 532 -20.28 -3.91 -17.21
N ASN A 533 -21.55 -3.83 -16.81
CA ASN A 533 -22.59 -4.76 -17.25
C ASN A 533 -22.81 -4.66 -18.77
N GLY A 534 -22.90 -5.81 -19.45
CA GLY A 534 -23.05 -5.90 -20.91
C GLY A 534 -21.76 -5.79 -21.73
N SER A 535 -20.61 -5.54 -21.10
CA SER A 535 -19.32 -5.36 -21.80
C SER A 535 -18.60 -6.65 -22.22
N GLU A 536 -19.12 -7.81 -21.82
CA GLU A 536 -18.68 -9.13 -22.26
C GLU A 536 -19.22 -9.48 -23.67
N ASP A 537 -18.70 -10.54 -24.30
CA ASP A 537 -19.08 -10.91 -25.68
C ASP A 537 -20.26 -11.89 -25.74
N VAL A 538 -21.30 -11.49 -26.49
CA VAL A 538 -22.39 -12.38 -26.93
C VAL A 538 -21.82 -13.48 -27.81
N GLN A 539 -22.22 -14.73 -27.58
CA GLN A 539 -21.74 -15.89 -28.34
C GLN A 539 -21.97 -15.71 -29.86
N PHE A 540 -20.89 -15.58 -30.62
CA PHE A 540 -20.94 -15.62 -32.08
C PHE A 540 -21.24 -17.05 -32.54
N GLY A 541 -22.44 -17.27 -33.09
CA GLY A 541 -22.96 -18.60 -33.40
C GLY A 541 -22.11 -19.39 -34.41
N GLU A 542 -21.90 -20.67 -34.12
CA GLU A 542 -21.14 -21.60 -34.96
C GLU A 542 -21.86 -21.93 -36.26
N THR A 543 -21.52 -21.21 -37.35
CA THR A 543 -21.79 -21.71 -38.69
C THR A 543 -20.73 -22.73 -39.10
N HIS A 544 -20.87 -24.00 -38.68
CA HIS A 544 -20.68 -25.13 -39.59
C HIS A 544 -21.20 -26.47 -39.03
N SER A 545 -21.81 -27.26 -39.92
CA SER A 545 -22.14 -28.69 -39.80
C SER A 545 -21.01 -29.52 -39.18
N ASP A 546 -21.25 -30.39 -38.19
CA ASP A 546 -21.92 -31.70 -38.39
C ASP A 546 -22.49 -32.34 -37.08
N ARG A 547 -23.54 -33.16 -37.24
CA ARG A 547 -24.05 -34.15 -36.26
C ARG A 547 -23.43 -35.53 -36.59
N PRO A 548 -23.13 -36.45 -35.63
CA PRO A 548 -24.14 -37.04 -34.73
C PRO A 548 -23.56 -37.41 -33.31
N ALA A 549 -24.23 -38.10 -32.38
CA ALA A 549 -25.51 -38.81 -32.35
C ALA A 549 -26.20 -38.71 -30.96
N GLN A 550 -27.43 -39.22 -30.85
CA GLN A 550 -28.27 -39.18 -29.64
C GLN A 550 -27.76 -40.08 -28.49
N SER A 551 -28.01 -39.65 -27.25
CA SER A 551 -28.70 -40.50 -26.27
C SER A 551 -29.76 -39.67 -25.53
N THR A 552 -31.02 -40.11 -25.62
CA THR A 552 -32.17 -39.46 -24.98
C THR A 552 -32.26 -39.80 -23.50
N LEU A 553 -32.69 -38.85 -22.69
CA LEU A 553 -33.91 -39.02 -21.89
C LEU A 553 -34.66 -37.69 -21.83
N GLN A 554 -35.96 -37.78 -21.56
CA GLN A 554 -36.96 -36.72 -21.64
C GLN A 554 -37.70 -36.68 -20.30
N ASP A 555 -38.15 -35.50 -19.88
CA ASP A 555 -39.49 -35.27 -19.34
C ASP A 555 -39.75 -33.75 -19.38
N ASP A 556 -40.99 -33.38 -19.66
CA ASP A 556 -41.41 -32.03 -20.04
C ASP A 556 -42.06 -31.26 -18.87
N ASP A 557 -41.97 -29.94 -18.87
CA ASP A 557 -43.14 -29.08 -18.61
C ASP A 557 -43.00 -27.72 -19.34
N ASP A 558 -44.13 -27.10 -19.69
CA ASP A 558 -44.23 -25.89 -20.54
C ASP A 558 -45.04 -24.80 -19.85
N SER A 559 -44.43 -23.61 -19.73
CA SER A 559 -45.16 -22.37 -19.44
C SER A 559 -44.51 -21.17 -20.13
N THR A 560 -44.73 -21.06 -21.44
CA THR A 560 -44.46 -19.83 -22.21
C THR A 560 -45.56 -18.76 -22.04
N VAL A 561 -45.35 -17.56 -22.64
CA VAL A 561 -46.30 -16.44 -22.83
C VAL A 561 -46.46 -15.45 -21.65
N PRO A 562 -46.33 -14.11 -21.84
CA PRO A 562 -45.66 -13.36 -22.92
C PRO A 562 -44.78 -12.18 -22.43
N GLU A 563 -44.23 -11.41 -23.37
CA GLU A 563 -43.80 -10.01 -23.18
C GLU A 563 -45.04 -9.08 -23.14
N GLU A 564 -45.03 -8.04 -22.30
CA GLU A 564 -45.89 -6.85 -22.45
C GLU A 564 -45.05 -5.56 -22.34
N ASP A 565 -45.13 -4.70 -23.35
CA ASP A 565 -44.51 -3.37 -23.41
C ASP A 565 -45.45 -2.29 -22.85
N GLY A 566 -44.90 -1.32 -22.10
CA GLY A 566 -45.58 -0.10 -21.64
C GLY A 566 -46.21 -0.23 -20.24
N ASP A 567 -46.17 0.80 -19.38
CA ASP A 567 -46.01 2.24 -19.66
C ASP A 567 -45.13 2.96 -18.60
N GLU A 568 -44.83 4.24 -18.82
CA GLU A 568 -44.16 5.08 -17.81
C GLU A 568 -44.98 5.22 -16.51
N ASP A 569 -44.37 5.00 -15.34
CA ASP A 569 -44.76 5.77 -14.15
C ASP A 569 -43.55 6.15 -13.27
N LYS A 570 -43.71 7.21 -12.48
CA LYS A 570 -42.62 7.93 -11.81
C LYS A 570 -42.69 7.75 -10.30
N ASP A 571 -41.83 6.89 -9.76
CA ASP A 571 -41.50 6.94 -8.34
C ASP A 571 -40.03 7.33 -8.09
N LYS A 572 -39.77 7.89 -6.91
CA LYS A 572 -38.48 8.47 -6.52
C LYS A 572 -37.91 7.78 -5.28
N ASP A 573 -36.65 8.10 -5.01
CA ASP A 573 -35.98 7.85 -3.72
C ASP A 573 -35.68 6.38 -3.39
N GLY A 574 -35.31 5.60 -4.42
CA GLY A 574 -34.55 4.35 -4.31
C GLY A 574 -33.14 4.48 -4.89
N VAL A 575 -32.10 4.49 -4.04
CA VAL A 575 -30.69 4.53 -4.51
C VAL A 575 -30.20 3.10 -4.75
N HIS A 576 -30.43 2.60 -5.96
CA HIS A 576 -29.77 1.37 -6.44
C HIS A 576 -28.23 1.55 -6.44
N PRO A 577 -27.45 0.47 -6.28
CA PRO A 577 -26.03 0.52 -6.57
C PRO A 577 -25.83 0.97 -8.04
N GLN A 578 -24.87 1.87 -8.28
CA GLN A 578 -24.65 2.43 -9.61
C GLN A 578 -24.05 1.36 -10.55
N GLN A 579 -24.92 0.59 -11.20
CA GLN A 579 -24.53 -0.35 -12.24
C GLN A 579 -24.02 0.44 -13.45
N PHE A 580 -22.71 0.41 -13.66
CA PHE A 580 -22.09 1.02 -14.83
C PHE A 580 -22.29 0.10 -16.03
N ALA A 581 -22.91 0.63 -17.09
CA ALA A 581 -23.03 0.01 -18.41
C ALA A 581 -22.79 1.10 -19.46
N PHE A 582 -21.99 0.79 -20.48
CA PHE A 582 -21.57 1.79 -21.47
C PHE A 582 -21.81 1.29 -22.91
N PRO A 583 -23.06 0.96 -23.31
CA PRO A 583 -23.34 0.28 -24.57
C PRO A 583 -22.86 1.04 -25.83
N GLU A 584 -22.88 2.37 -25.81
CA GLU A 584 -22.32 3.20 -26.89
C GLU A 584 -20.78 3.12 -26.95
N LEU A 585 -20.11 3.11 -25.79
CA LEU A 585 -18.65 2.96 -25.69
C LEU A 585 -18.21 1.55 -26.09
N ASP A 586 -18.97 0.53 -25.69
CA ASP A 586 -18.77 -0.86 -26.10
C ASP A 586 -18.95 -1.04 -27.60
N ALA A 587 -19.95 -0.39 -28.21
CA ALA A 587 -20.12 -0.39 -29.66
C ALA A 587 -18.94 0.29 -30.38
N LEU A 588 -18.40 1.39 -29.82
CA LEU A 588 -17.19 2.06 -30.34
C LEU A 588 -15.92 1.21 -30.15
N ILE A 589 -15.79 0.47 -29.04
CA ILE A 589 -14.68 -0.46 -28.81
C ILE A 589 -14.75 -1.65 -29.78
N ARG A 590 -15.91 -2.31 -29.88
CA ARG A 590 -16.10 -3.49 -30.75
C ARG A 590 -15.98 -3.12 -32.25
N SER A 591 -16.39 -1.92 -32.65
CA SER A 591 -16.20 -1.41 -34.03
C SER A 591 -14.79 -0.88 -34.34
N ALA A 592 -13.88 -0.80 -33.35
CA ALA A 592 -12.50 -0.37 -33.55
C ALA A 592 -11.59 -1.42 -34.24
N ASP A 593 -12.14 -2.57 -34.69
CA ASP A 593 -11.45 -3.56 -35.53
C ASP A 593 -10.24 -4.22 -34.79
N ALA A 594 -10.44 -4.50 -33.49
CA ALA A 594 -9.46 -4.99 -32.51
C ALA A 594 -9.54 -6.52 -32.26
N SER A 595 -9.64 -7.31 -33.33
CA SER A 595 -10.23 -8.66 -33.27
C SER A 595 -9.24 -9.84 -33.06
N TRP A 596 -9.50 -10.60 -31.98
CA TRP A 596 -9.28 -12.05 -31.78
C TRP A 596 -7.88 -12.66 -31.52
N LEU A 597 -7.92 -13.74 -30.71
CA LEU A 597 -6.91 -14.71 -30.26
C LEU A 597 -5.65 -14.18 -29.54
N LEU A 598 -5.50 -14.61 -28.28
CA LEU A 598 -4.33 -14.38 -27.41
C LEU A 598 -3.15 -15.31 -27.76
N PRO A 599 -1.93 -14.77 -27.88
CA PRO A 599 -0.69 -15.49 -27.55
C PRO A 599 -0.30 -15.18 -26.09
N SER A 600 0.13 -16.19 -25.33
CA SER A 600 0.44 -16.12 -23.89
C SER A 600 1.69 -15.31 -23.50
N SER A 601 2.04 -14.26 -24.25
CA SER A 601 3.34 -13.57 -24.20
C SER A 601 3.29 -12.03 -24.26
N SER A 602 2.10 -11.40 -24.30
CA SER A 602 1.99 -9.93 -24.28
C SER A 602 0.77 -9.45 -23.47
N PRO A 603 0.96 -8.73 -22.34
CA PRO A 603 -0.12 -8.37 -21.40
C PRO A 603 -0.96 -7.16 -21.82
N LEU A 604 -0.79 -6.64 -23.05
CA LEU A 604 -1.45 -5.43 -23.56
C LEU A 604 -2.30 -5.72 -24.81
N LYS A 605 -2.83 -6.95 -24.93
CA LYS A 605 -3.81 -7.30 -25.97
C LYS A 605 -5.19 -7.45 -25.35
N CYS A 606 -6.01 -6.41 -25.46
CA CYS A 606 -7.45 -6.50 -25.23
C CYS A 606 -8.14 -7.13 -26.45
N THR A 607 -9.23 -7.85 -26.23
CA THR A 607 -10.05 -8.50 -27.27
C THR A 607 -11.54 -8.18 -27.14
N SER A 608 -12.02 -7.94 -25.93
CA SER A 608 -13.37 -7.47 -25.57
C SER A 608 -13.31 -6.06 -24.93
N PRO A 609 -14.45 -5.34 -24.81
CA PRO A 609 -14.53 -4.15 -23.97
C PRO A 609 -14.21 -4.42 -22.50
N ALA A 610 -14.63 -5.57 -21.96
CA ALA A 610 -14.26 -6.03 -20.62
C ALA A 610 -12.73 -6.07 -20.40
N ASP A 611 -11.95 -6.57 -21.37
CA ASP A 611 -10.48 -6.57 -21.31
C ASP A 611 -9.89 -5.14 -21.26
N VAL A 612 -10.53 -4.18 -21.95
CA VAL A 612 -10.13 -2.77 -21.92
C VAL A 612 -10.40 -2.21 -20.53
N TYR A 613 -11.62 -2.34 -20.03
CA TYR A 613 -12.00 -1.81 -18.71
C TYR A 613 -11.16 -2.39 -17.57
N LEU A 614 -10.92 -3.71 -17.60
CA LEU A 614 -10.04 -4.40 -16.65
C LEU A 614 -8.61 -3.86 -16.69
N LEU A 615 -8.03 -3.69 -17.88
CA LEU A 615 -6.68 -3.15 -18.05
C LEU A 615 -6.60 -1.71 -17.53
N LEU A 616 -7.56 -0.84 -17.91
CA LEU A 616 -7.59 0.56 -17.48
C LEU A 616 -7.67 0.68 -15.94
N LYS A 617 -8.54 -0.11 -15.30
CA LYS A 617 -8.68 -0.20 -13.82
C LYS A 617 -7.42 -0.66 -13.09
N SER A 618 -6.54 -1.41 -13.76
CA SER A 618 -5.37 -2.06 -13.16
C SER A 618 -4.07 -1.24 -13.24
N SER A 619 -4.12 -0.02 -13.81
CA SER A 619 -2.93 0.76 -14.16
C SER A 619 -2.75 2.01 -13.29
N ASP A 620 -1.66 2.05 -12.50
CA ASP A 620 -1.27 3.21 -11.69
C ASP A 620 -1.13 4.51 -12.50
N PHE A 621 -0.77 4.41 -13.79
CA PHE A 621 -0.65 5.57 -14.69
C PHE A 621 -1.98 6.25 -15.01
N ILE A 622 -3.08 5.50 -15.04
CA ILE A 622 -4.39 6.07 -15.38
C ILE A 622 -4.94 6.86 -14.20
N THR A 623 -4.67 6.44 -12.97
CA THR A 623 -4.94 7.21 -11.75
C THR A 623 -4.26 8.58 -11.74
N HIS A 624 -3.10 8.71 -12.38
CA HIS A 624 -2.44 10.01 -12.59
C HIS A 624 -3.21 10.87 -13.60
N ASP A 625 -3.55 10.32 -14.76
CA ASP A 625 -4.18 11.09 -15.85
C ASP A 625 -5.65 11.45 -15.58
N LEU A 626 -6.33 10.73 -14.70
CA LEU A 626 -7.67 11.12 -14.22
C LEU A 626 -7.65 12.50 -13.53
N SER A 627 -6.58 12.90 -12.85
CA SER A 627 -6.54 14.16 -12.09
C SER A 627 -5.83 15.29 -12.85
N PRO A 628 -6.53 16.38 -13.23
CA PRO A 628 -5.88 17.53 -13.89
C PRO A 628 -4.74 18.14 -13.07
N ASP A 629 -4.86 18.13 -11.74
CA ASP A 629 -3.82 18.66 -10.83
C ASP A 629 -2.53 17.83 -10.88
N MET A 630 -2.63 16.53 -11.19
CA MET A 630 -1.48 15.63 -11.38
C MET A 630 -0.93 15.77 -12.81
N VAL A 631 -1.80 15.77 -13.82
CA VAL A 631 -1.44 15.98 -15.24
C VAL A 631 -0.62 17.25 -15.45
N PHE A 632 -1.02 18.35 -14.81
CA PHE A 632 -0.36 19.65 -14.87
C PHE A 632 0.64 19.93 -13.72
N ALA A 633 0.95 18.94 -12.89
CA ALA A 633 1.96 19.09 -11.84
C ALA A 633 3.32 19.48 -12.45
N GLY A 634 3.88 20.60 -11.98
CA GLY A 634 5.14 21.18 -12.48
C GLY A 634 5.01 22.11 -13.69
N CYS A 635 3.81 22.62 -14.01
CA CYS A 635 3.64 23.68 -15.01
C CYS A 635 3.75 25.08 -14.41
N ASP A 636 4.59 25.95 -14.97
CA ASP A 636 4.83 27.32 -14.49
C ASP A 636 3.85 28.33 -15.12
N ASP A 637 2.59 28.34 -14.67
CA ASP A 637 1.55 29.28 -15.13
C ASP A 637 1.72 30.69 -14.51
N LEU A 638 2.79 31.39 -14.93
CA LEU A 638 3.20 32.75 -14.50
C LEU A 638 2.28 33.89 -14.99
N SER A 639 0.97 33.66 -15.12
CA SER A 639 0.02 34.63 -15.71
C SER A 639 -1.38 34.68 -15.07
N LEU A 640 -1.60 34.06 -13.90
CA LEU A 640 -2.90 34.09 -13.20
C LEU A 640 -2.82 34.66 -11.76
N THR A 641 -2.28 35.87 -11.65
CA THR A 641 -2.51 36.75 -10.49
C THR A 641 -3.30 37.99 -10.92
N SER A 642 -4.42 38.26 -10.22
CA SER A 642 -5.30 39.44 -10.34
C SER A 642 -6.31 39.47 -11.50
N GLU A 643 -7.56 39.14 -11.15
CA GLU A 643 -8.83 39.84 -11.49
C GLU A 643 -9.17 40.27 -12.94
N VAL A 644 -10.35 39.79 -13.41
CA VAL A 644 -11.20 40.29 -14.53
C VAL A 644 -10.72 40.08 -15.98
N VAL A 645 -10.89 38.85 -16.50
CA VAL A 645 -11.18 38.57 -17.94
C VAL A 645 -12.24 37.43 -18.01
N ALA A 646 -12.96 37.32 -19.13
CA ALA A 646 -14.12 36.42 -19.33
C ALA A 646 -13.82 34.90 -19.30
N GLU A 647 -14.87 34.11 -19.05
CA GLU A 647 -14.83 32.65 -18.79
C GLU A 647 -14.60 31.78 -20.06
N ASP A 648 -14.63 32.36 -21.25
CA ASP A 648 -14.79 31.63 -22.53
C ASP A 648 -13.49 31.04 -23.16
N ALA A 649 -12.33 31.07 -22.47
CA ALA A 649 -11.03 30.77 -23.10
C ALA A 649 -9.99 30.04 -22.23
N VAL A 650 -10.40 29.22 -21.27
CA VAL A 650 -9.50 28.27 -20.59
C VAL A 650 -9.49 26.95 -21.36
N ASP A 651 -8.33 26.53 -21.88
CA ASP A 651 -8.16 25.27 -22.62
C ASP A 651 -8.55 24.06 -21.74
N LYS A 652 -9.77 23.56 -21.93
CA LYS A 652 -10.38 22.53 -21.07
C LYS A 652 -9.73 21.17 -21.32
N TYR A 653 -9.02 20.65 -20.32
CA TYR A 653 -8.55 19.27 -20.33
C TYR A 653 -9.73 18.30 -20.30
N GLU A 654 -9.76 17.38 -21.26
CA GLU A 654 -10.76 16.32 -21.37
C GLU A 654 -10.05 14.98 -21.54
N LEU A 655 -10.60 13.94 -20.92
CA LEU A 655 -10.12 12.57 -21.03
C LEU A 655 -10.52 11.98 -22.40
N GLU A 656 -9.62 11.21 -23.00
CA GLU A 656 -9.81 10.55 -24.28
C GLU A 656 -9.37 9.08 -24.22
N LEU A 657 -10.20 8.16 -24.72
CA LEU A 657 -9.86 6.73 -24.77
C LEU A 657 -9.22 6.42 -26.13
N VAL A 658 -7.96 5.98 -26.11
CA VAL A 658 -7.16 5.73 -27.31
C VAL A 658 -7.02 4.22 -27.55
N LEU A 659 -7.80 3.70 -28.49
CA LEU A 659 -7.78 2.29 -28.89
C LEU A 659 -6.81 2.11 -30.07
N ARG A 660 -5.65 1.52 -29.82
CA ARG A 660 -4.59 1.34 -30.82
C ARG A 660 -4.65 -0.06 -31.40
N LYS A 661 -4.67 -0.20 -32.74
CA LYS A 661 -4.77 -1.53 -33.36
C LYS A 661 -3.55 -2.37 -32.99
N TRP A 662 -3.79 -3.52 -32.35
CA TRP A 662 -2.73 -4.39 -31.85
C TRP A 662 -1.96 -5.07 -32.99
N TYR A 663 -0.64 -5.13 -32.84
CA TYR A 663 0.25 -5.90 -33.70
C TYR A 663 1.27 -6.67 -32.85
N ALA A 664 1.77 -7.79 -33.36
CA ALA A 664 2.90 -8.51 -32.77
C ALA A 664 4.20 -7.69 -32.98
N MET A 665 4.43 -6.72 -32.10
CA MET A 665 5.60 -5.85 -32.13
C MET A 665 6.84 -6.54 -31.58
N ASP A 666 7.97 -6.24 -32.21
CA ASP A 666 9.28 -6.80 -31.91
C ASP A 666 10.06 -5.79 -31.07
N ARG A 667 10.16 -6.05 -29.76
CA ARG A 667 10.75 -5.12 -28.79
C ARG A 667 12.23 -4.84 -29.04
N SER A 668 12.92 -5.71 -29.79
CA SER A 668 14.29 -5.49 -30.26
C SER A 668 14.42 -4.35 -31.29
N ARG A 669 13.31 -3.74 -31.72
CA ARG A 669 13.29 -2.59 -32.63
C ARG A 669 12.61 -1.35 -32.04
N GLU A 670 12.35 -1.36 -30.74
CA GLU A 670 11.75 -0.25 -30.00
C GLU A 670 12.84 0.67 -29.42
N MET A 671 12.77 1.96 -29.74
CA MET A 671 13.77 2.98 -29.38
C MET A 671 13.09 4.27 -28.90
N ARG A 672 13.72 4.96 -27.96
CA ARG A 672 13.33 6.30 -27.49
C ARG A 672 14.29 7.35 -28.05
N CYS A 673 13.75 8.45 -28.57
CA CYS A 673 14.50 9.51 -29.23
C CYS A 673 14.31 10.86 -28.51
N PHE A 674 15.41 11.58 -28.28
CA PHE A 674 15.44 12.80 -27.48
C PHE A 674 15.75 14.03 -28.36
N VAL A 675 14.84 15.01 -28.37
CA VAL A 675 14.97 16.29 -29.10
C VAL A 675 14.97 17.45 -28.12
N ARG A 676 15.93 18.36 -28.28
CA ARG A 676 16.16 19.49 -27.39
C ARG A 676 16.58 20.71 -28.22
N GLU A 677 15.94 21.86 -28.01
CA GLU A 677 16.18 23.10 -28.77
C GLU A 677 16.16 22.88 -30.30
N GLY A 678 15.27 22.00 -30.77
CA GLY A 678 15.16 21.61 -32.18
C GLY A 678 16.32 20.75 -32.72
N LEU A 679 17.30 20.37 -31.89
CA LEU A 679 18.39 19.45 -32.19
C LEU A 679 18.02 18.02 -31.76
N PHE A 680 18.40 17.02 -32.57
CA PHE A 680 18.21 15.61 -32.25
C PHE A 680 19.46 15.10 -31.53
N VAL A 681 19.34 14.86 -30.23
CA VAL A 681 20.49 14.67 -29.31
C VAL A 681 20.88 13.20 -29.19
N GLY A 682 19.89 12.31 -28.98
CA GLY A 682 20.18 10.92 -28.62
C GLY A 682 19.06 9.93 -28.95
N ILE A 683 19.46 8.66 -29.06
CA ILE A 683 18.62 7.49 -29.31
C ILE A 683 18.98 6.44 -28.25
N SER A 684 18.00 5.96 -27.48
CA SER A 684 18.16 4.88 -26.50
C SER A 684 17.35 3.66 -26.92
N GLN A 685 17.90 2.47 -26.72
CA GLN A 685 17.14 1.23 -26.68
C GLN A 685 16.03 1.33 -25.62
N ARG A 686 14.79 0.86 -25.94
CA ARG A 686 13.61 0.97 -25.06
C ARG A 686 13.35 -0.27 -24.19
N ASP A 687 13.57 -1.45 -24.77
CA ASP A 687 13.62 -2.72 -24.04
C ASP A 687 15.03 -2.94 -23.45
N MET A 688 15.13 -3.48 -22.24
CA MET A 688 16.39 -3.68 -21.52
C MET A 688 17.07 -5.02 -21.82
N ASN A 689 16.44 -5.89 -22.62
CA ASN A 689 17.03 -7.13 -23.09
C ASN A 689 18.32 -6.89 -23.92
N TYR A 690 19.29 -7.80 -23.82
CA TYR A 690 20.48 -7.78 -24.68
C TYR A 690 20.17 -8.40 -26.06
N TYR A 691 20.60 -7.72 -27.14
CA TYR A 691 20.46 -8.20 -28.51
C TYR A 691 21.80 -8.18 -29.24
N ASP A 692 22.24 -9.34 -29.71
CA ASP A 692 23.55 -9.51 -30.35
C ASP A 692 23.71 -8.60 -31.59
N PHE A 693 22.68 -8.51 -32.45
CA PHE A 693 22.70 -7.72 -33.69
C PHE A 693 22.82 -6.19 -33.49
N MET A 694 22.39 -5.66 -32.33
CA MET A 694 22.54 -4.23 -32.05
C MET A 694 24.00 -3.83 -31.82
N ASN A 695 24.85 -4.78 -31.43
CA ASN A 695 26.24 -4.53 -31.09
C ASN A 695 27.18 -4.51 -32.31
N GLU A 696 26.64 -4.76 -33.52
CA GLU A 696 27.34 -4.60 -34.78
C GLU A 696 27.49 -3.12 -35.15
N SER A 697 28.73 -2.67 -35.41
CA SER A 697 29.05 -1.27 -35.75
C SER A 697 28.24 -0.73 -36.93
N ASP A 698 28.04 -1.57 -37.94
CA ASP A 698 27.42 -1.20 -39.20
C ASP A 698 25.91 -1.06 -39.02
N THR A 699 25.32 -1.90 -38.18
CA THR A 699 23.91 -1.82 -37.75
C THR A 699 23.65 -0.57 -36.91
N GLN A 700 24.54 -0.22 -35.98
CA GLN A 700 24.46 1.03 -35.22
C GLN A 700 24.54 2.27 -36.13
N ALA A 701 25.52 2.29 -37.04
CA ALA A 701 25.69 3.38 -37.99
C ALA A 701 24.47 3.52 -38.91
N LYS A 702 23.87 2.40 -39.36
CA LYS A 702 22.64 2.41 -40.15
C LYS A 702 21.47 3.01 -39.36
N ILE A 703 21.23 2.54 -38.13
CA ILE A 703 20.14 3.05 -37.27
C ILE A 703 20.30 4.56 -37.05
N VAL A 704 21.48 5.03 -36.63
CA VAL A 704 21.74 6.45 -36.35
C VAL A 704 21.50 7.34 -37.58
N SER A 705 22.01 6.92 -38.74
CA SER A 705 21.83 7.68 -39.99
C SER A 705 20.38 7.66 -40.46
N SER A 706 19.76 6.48 -40.54
CA SER A 706 18.38 6.31 -41.04
C SER A 706 17.36 7.01 -40.16
N VAL A 707 17.43 6.87 -38.83
CA VAL A 707 16.50 7.54 -37.91
C VAL A 707 16.65 9.06 -37.99
N LYS A 708 17.88 9.59 -38.09
CA LYS A 708 18.11 11.04 -38.27
C LYS A 708 17.50 11.55 -39.58
N THR A 709 17.83 10.94 -40.71
CA THR A 709 17.30 11.37 -42.02
C THR A 709 15.78 11.23 -42.10
N TYR A 710 15.20 10.18 -41.51
CA TYR A 710 13.74 10.01 -41.47
C TYR A 710 13.06 11.06 -40.56
N TRP A 711 13.64 11.37 -39.41
CA TRP A 711 13.17 12.46 -38.53
C TRP A 711 13.25 13.84 -39.21
N GLU A 712 14.38 14.17 -39.85
CA GLU A 712 14.57 15.44 -40.57
C GLU A 712 13.59 15.64 -41.72
N THR A 713 13.18 14.56 -42.40
CA THR A 713 12.29 14.61 -43.57
C THR A 713 10.81 14.43 -43.26
N HIS A 714 10.44 13.65 -42.24
CA HIS A 714 9.04 13.28 -41.97
C HIS A 714 8.49 13.81 -40.63
N VAL A 715 9.35 14.09 -39.64
CA VAL A 715 8.93 14.49 -38.29
C VAL A 715 9.15 15.98 -38.04
N LYS A 716 10.40 16.46 -38.16
CA LYS A 716 10.76 17.87 -37.93
C LYS A 716 9.92 18.87 -38.75
N PRO A 717 9.54 18.62 -40.02
CA PRO A 717 8.70 19.56 -40.78
C PRO A 717 7.22 19.58 -40.35
N LYS A 718 6.78 18.62 -39.54
CA LYS A 718 5.39 18.47 -39.07
C LYS A 718 5.18 18.83 -37.61
N TRP A 719 6.22 18.68 -36.77
CA TRP A 719 6.14 19.00 -35.35
C TRP A 719 6.33 20.50 -35.13
N THR A 720 5.22 21.21 -34.91
CA THR A 720 5.17 22.68 -34.76
C THR A 720 4.75 23.12 -33.35
N LYS A 721 4.79 22.21 -32.37
CA LYS A 721 4.27 22.42 -31.01
C LYS A 721 5.34 22.96 -30.05
N THR A 722 6.42 22.21 -29.88
CA THR A 722 7.51 22.49 -28.93
C THR A 722 8.87 22.20 -29.57
N GLU A 723 9.93 22.90 -29.14
CA GLU A 723 11.30 22.62 -29.60
C GLU A 723 11.99 21.52 -28.77
N ASN A 724 11.42 21.18 -27.61
CA ASN A 724 11.86 20.14 -26.69
C ASN A 724 10.79 19.04 -26.61
N TYR A 725 11.15 17.81 -26.93
CA TYR A 725 10.27 16.64 -26.83
C TYR A 725 11.04 15.32 -26.83
N VAL A 726 10.40 14.28 -26.34
CA VAL A 726 10.84 12.89 -26.44
C VAL A 726 9.84 12.17 -27.33
N PHE A 727 10.29 11.24 -28.18
CA PHE A 727 9.39 10.43 -29.00
C PHE A 727 9.85 8.98 -29.08
N ASP A 728 8.91 8.04 -28.97
CA ASP A 728 9.18 6.61 -29.04
C ASP A 728 8.87 6.09 -30.45
N ILE A 729 9.71 5.17 -30.94
CA ILE A 729 9.64 4.66 -32.31
C ILE A 729 9.82 3.14 -32.38
N LEU A 730 9.20 2.53 -33.39
CA LEU A 730 9.40 1.14 -33.80
C LEU A 730 10.04 1.10 -35.19
N LEU A 731 11.30 0.65 -35.26
CA LEU A 731 12.05 0.50 -36.51
C LEU A 731 11.44 -0.59 -37.40
N THR A 732 11.40 -0.37 -38.72
CA THR A 732 11.05 -1.40 -39.70
C THR A 732 12.13 -2.48 -39.79
N ARG A 733 11.83 -3.63 -40.41
CA ARG A 733 12.77 -4.78 -40.50
C ARG A 733 14.04 -4.49 -41.31
N ASP A 734 14.00 -3.48 -42.17
CA ASP A 734 15.13 -2.96 -42.94
C ASP A 734 15.99 -1.95 -42.15
N LEU A 735 15.53 -1.49 -40.98
CA LEU A 735 16.09 -0.41 -40.17
C LEU A 735 16.17 0.96 -40.87
N GLU A 736 15.46 1.16 -41.99
CA GLU A 736 15.51 2.39 -42.81
C GLU A 736 14.37 3.37 -42.51
N ARG A 737 13.31 2.91 -41.84
CA ARG A 737 12.12 3.71 -41.51
C ARG A 737 11.68 3.38 -40.07
N PHE A 738 10.79 4.20 -39.53
CA PHE A 738 10.14 3.90 -38.27
C PHE A 738 8.67 4.27 -38.27
N HIS A 739 7.90 3.61 -37.42
CA HIS A 739 6.58 4.04 -37.01
C HIS A 739 6.71 4.77 -35.67
N ILE A 740 6.09 5.94 -35.54
CA ILE A 740 6.00 6.65 -34.27
C ILE A 740 5.07 5.87 -33.35
N LEU A 741 5.55 5.52 -32.17
CA LEU A 741 4.74 4.96 -31.11
C LEU A 741 4.11 6.07 -30.28
N ASP A 742 4.89 7.04 -29.80
CA ASP A 742 4.37 8.05 -28.88
C ASP A 742 5.18 9.36 -28.87
N PHE A 743 4.60 10.45 -28.35
CA PHE A 743 5.28 11.73 -28.09
C PHE A 743 5.10 12.14 -26.63
N ASN A 744 6.21 12.35 -25.93
CA ASN A 744 6.26 12.67 -24.50
C ASN A 744 6.95 14.02 -24.24
N PRO A 745 6.58 14.75 -23.17
CA PRO A 745 7.29 15.96 -22.77
C PRO A 745 8.73 15.67 -22.37
N TYR A 746 9.63 16.63 -22.63
CA TYR A 746 11.00 16.58 -22.14
C TYR A 746 11.01 17.03 -20.66
N ALA A 747 10.67 16.11 -19.76
CA ALA A 747 10.38 16.40 -18.35
C ALA A 747 10.93 15.29 -17.43
N PRO A 748 11.10 15.54 -16.11
CA PRO A 748 11.58 14.51 -15.17
C PRO A 748 10.71 13.26 -15.09
N ARG A 749 9.43 13.37 -15.48
CA ARG A 749 8.43 12.29 -15.53
C ARG A 749 8.64 11.29 -16.68
N THR A 750 9.47 11.65 -17.66
CA THR A 750 9.73 10.85 -18.86
C THR A 750 11.03 10.06 -18.68
N ASP A 751 10.96 8.73 -18.69
CA ASP A 751 12.14 7.87 -18.49
C ASP A 751 13.26 8.14 -19.52
N ALA A 752 14.46 8.45 -19.04
CA ALA A 752 15.67 8.69 -19.85
C ALA A 752 16.40 7.39 -20.26
N LEU A 753 16.00 6.25 -19.71
CA LEU A 753 16.46 4.90 -20.03
C LEU A 753 17.98 4.73 -19.84
N LEU A 754 18.75 4.69 -20.94
CA LEU A 754 20.20 4.49 -20.90
C LEU A 754 21.00 5.80 -20.79
N PHE A 755 20.34 6.97 -20.86
CA PHE A 755 20.94 8.30 -20.66
C PHE A 755 20.68 8.84 -19.26
N THR A 756 21.27 10.00 -18.96
CA THR A 756 20.75 10.91 -17.92
C THR A 756 20.35 12.24 -18.55
N TYR A 757 19.52 13.03 -17.86
CA TYR A 757 19.09 14.34 -18.35
C TYR A 757 20.22 15.36 -18.40
N GLU A 758 21.26 15.19 -17.58
CA GLU A 758 22.49 15.97 -17.59
C GLU A 758 23.33 15.63 -18.82
N GLU A 759 23.52 14.35 -19.16
CA GLU A 759 24.21 13.94 -20.39
C GLU A 759 23.49 14.50 -21.64
N LEU A 760 22.16 14.44 -21.67
CA LEU A 760 21.37 15.00 -22.78
C LEU A 760 21.38 16.53 -22.84
N ARG A 761 21.57 17.23 -21.71
CA ARG A 761 21.87 18.68 -21.69
C ARG A 761 23.27 18.94 -22.26
N ASP A 762 24.27 18.22 -21.77
CA ASP A 762 25.68 18.46 -22.10
C ASP A 762 25.98 18.12 -23.58
N LEU A 763 25.32 17.09 -24.13
CA LEU A 763 25.34 16.80 -25.56
C LEU A 763 24.70 17.91 -26.41
N ALA A 764 23.62 18.55 -25.95
CA ALA A 764 22.98 19.67 -26.66
C ALA A 764 23.76 20.98 -26.53
N ALA A 765 24.42 21.21 -25.39
CA ALA A 765 25.30 22.35 -25.17
C ALA A 765 26.66 22.23 -25.90
N SER A 766 27.05 21.01 -26.28
CA SER A 766 28.26 20.74 -27.06
C SER A 766 28.15 21.23 -28.52
N VAL A 767 29.29 21.45 -29.17
CA VAL A 767 29.33 21.83 -30.60
C VAL A 767 28.52 20.83 -31.43
N PRO A 768 27.52 21.28 -32.22
CA PRO A 768 26.49 20.40 -32.77
C PRO A 768 27.08 19.26 -33.60
N THR A 769 27.02 18.06 -33.06
CA THR A 769 27.50 16.85 -33.71
C THR A 769 26.57 16.47 -34.86
N PRO A 770 27.10 15.97 -36.00
CA PRO A 770 26.30 15.75 -37.20
C PRO A 770 25.34 14.55 -37.10
N LEU A 771 25.39 13.76 -36.03
CA LEU A 771 24.64 12.53 -35.79
C LEU A 771 24.27 12.40 -34.29
N PRO A 772 23.04 11.98 -33.92
CA PRO A 772 22.65 11.78 -32.52
C PRO A 772 23.43 10.63 -31.87
N ARG A 773 23.60 10.71 -30.54
CA ARG A 773 24.27 9.66 -29.77
C ARG A 773 23.36 8.44 -29.60
N LEU A 774 23.77 7.26 -30.06
CA LEU A 774 23.09 6.00 -29.75
C LEU A 774 23.61 5.41 -28.43
N ARG A 775 22.71 4.89 -27.60
CA ARG A 775 23.00 3.98 -26.47
C ARG A 775 22.14 2.72 -26.59
N ILE A 776 22.76 1.57 -26.35
CA ILE A 776 22.18 0.22 -26.38
C ILE A 776 22.72 -0.60 -25.20
N ILE A 777 22.18 -1.79 -25.00
CA ILE A 777 22.71 -2.79 -24.07
C ILE A 777 23.94 -3.47 -24.70
N ASP A 778 25.13 -3.20 -24.15
CA ASP A 778 26.42 -3.67 -24.69
C ASP A 778 26.72 -5.15 -24.43
N SER A 779 26.10 -5.73 -23.40
CA SER A 779 26.43 -7.05 -22.88
C SER A 779 25.29 -7.65 -22.05
N ARG A 780 25.27 -8.98 -21.94
CA ARG A 780 24.33 -9.71 -21.06
C ARG A 780 24.60 -9.50 -19.56
N ALA A 781 25.69 -8.82 -19.21
CA ALA A 781 26.06 -8.44 -17.86
C ALA A 781 25.89 -6.93 -17.59
N HIS A 782 25.45 -6.14 -18.59
CA HIS A 782 25.19 -4.71 -18.45
C HIS A 782 24.15 -4.46 -17.33
N PRO A 783 24.35 -3.49 -16.42
CA PRO A 783 23.48 -3.33 -15.24
C PRO A 783 21.98 -3.28 -15.55
N ALA A 784 21.58 -2.56 -16.61
CA ALA A 784 20.18 -2.46 -17.00
C ALA A 784 19.58 -3.80 -17.49
N ALA A 785 20.39 -4.67 -18.12
CA ALA A 785 19.95 -5.97 -18.61
C ALA A 785 19.69 -6.99 -17.49
N VAL A 786 20.31 -6.79 -16.32
CA VAL A 786 20.10 -7.64 -15.13
C VAL A 786 18.76 -7.33 -14.45
N HIS A 787 18.19 -6.13 -14.65
CA HIS A 787 16.91 -5.74 -14.05
C HIS A 787 15.69 -6.21 -14.84
N ASN A 788 15.79 -6.42 -16.16
CA ASN A 788 14.71 -6.89 -17.04
C ASN A 788 13.39 -6.09 -16.99
N ALA A 789 13.43 -4.90 -16.40
CA ALA A 789 12.32 -4.00 -16.15
C ALA A 789 12.81 -2.54 -16.26
N PRO A 790 12.15 -1.68 -17.05
CA PRO A 790 12.33 -0.23 -16.95
C PRO A 790 11.93 0.29 -15.56
N ALA A 791 12.41 1.48 -15.18
CA ALA A 791 12.20 2.04 -13.83
C ALA A 791 10.73 2.27 -13.45
N HIS A 792 9.82 2.27 -14.43
CA HIS A 792 8.40 2.54 -14.26
C HIS A 792 7.51 1.46 -14.94
N GLN A 793 7.77 0.18 -14.69
CA GLN A 793 7.03 -0.94 -15.33
C GLN A 793 5.76 -1.35 -14.54
N HIS A 794 4.75 -0.48 -14.50
CA HIS A 794 3.52 -0.71 -13.72
C HIS A 794 2.44 -1.55 -14.43
N ASN A 795 2.61 -1.88 -15.71
CA ASN A 795 1.59 -2.60 -16.51
C ASN A 795 1.63 -4.12 -16.27
N MET A 796 1.17 -4.60 -15.10
CA MET A 796 1.02 -6.03 -14.80
C MET A 796 -0.31 -6.37 -14.10
N VAL A 797 -0.82 -7.57 -14.40
CA VAL A 797 -2.16 -8.08 -14.10
C VAL A 797 -2.48 -8.08 -12.57
N PRO A 798 -3.73 -7.81 -12.15
CA PRO A 798 -4.16 -7.83 -10.75
C PRO A 798 -3.69 -9.01 -9.88
N PHE A 799 -3.60 -8.72 -8.57
CA PHE A 799 -3.08 -9.62 -7.53
C PHE A 799 -3.78 -11.00 -7.51
N GLU A 800 -5.10 -11.04 -7.70
CA GLU A 800 -5.89 -12.27 -7.84
C GLU A 800 -5.34 -13.20 -8.94
N ALA A 801 -5.09 -12.69 -10.15
CA ALA A 801 -4.58 -13.49 -11.27
C ALA A 801 -3.17 -14.02 -11.00
N LEU A 802 -2.29 -13.17 -10.44
CA LEU A 802 -0.95 -13.57 -10.03
C LEU A 802 -0.99 -14.66 -8.95
N SER A 803 -1.94 -14.59 -8.00
CA SER A 803 -2.12 -15.63 -6.99
C SER A 803 -2.64 -16.95 -7.56
N LEU A 804 -3.58 -16.91 -8.53
CA LEU A 804 -4.17 -18.09 -9.15
C LEU A 804 -3.21 -18.81 -10.10
N SER A 805 -2.29 -18.07 -10.75
CA SER A 805 -1.24 -18.63 -11.62
C SER A 805 -0.12 -19.40 -10.88
N SER A 806 -0.17 -19.48 -9.56
CA SER A 806 0.91 -20.07 -8.75
C SER A 806 0.97 -21.60 -8.83
N GLY A 807 1.77 -22.11 -9.78
CA GLY A 807 2.14 -23.53 -9.87
C GLY A 807 1.09 -24.44 -10.52
N ARG A 808 0.25 -23.91 -11.41
CA ARG A 808 -0.71 -24.66 -12.23
C ARG A 808 -0.28 -24.70 -13.69
N ASP A 809 -0.78 -25.66 -14.46
CA ASP A 809 -0.65 -25.61 -15.92
C ASP A 809 -1.59 -24.55 -16.52
N ILE A 810 -1.32 -24.14 -17.76
CA ILE A 810 -2.00 -23.01 -18.41
C ILE A 810 -3.47 -23.32 -18.75
N GLY A 811 -3.84 -24.61 -18.85
CA GLY A 811 -5.23 -25.08 -18.91
C GLY A 811 -5.95 -24.96 -17.57
N ASP A 812 -5.43 -25.60 -16.52
CA ASP A 812 -5.95 -25.56 -15.15
C ASP A 812 -6.11 -24.13 -14.59
N PHE A 813 -5.21 -23.21 -14.99
CA PHE A 813 -5.33 -21.79 -14.66
C PHE A 813 -6.53 -21.14 -15.36
N ARG A 814 -6.77 -21.47 -16.62
CA ARG A 814 -7.85 -20.88 -17.43
C ARG A 814 -9.22 -21.30 -16.91
N GLU A 815 -9.47 -22.59 -16.72
CA GLU A 815 -10.77 -23.07 -16.22
C GLU A 815 -11.12 -22.45 -14.86
N VAL A 816 -10.13 -22.36 -13.96
CA VAL A 816 -10.33 -21.79 -12.62
C VAL A 816 -10.43 -20.26 -12.64
N TRP A 817 -9.80 -19.58 -13.61
CA TRP A 817 -10.01 -18.14 -13.81
C TRP A 817 -11.40 -17.84 -14.35
N GLU A 818 -11.87 -18.62 -15.34
CA GLU A 818 -13.23 -18.53 -15.88
C GLU A 818 -14.29 -18.89 -14.81
N GLU A 819 -14.04 -19.90 -13.96
CA GLU A 819 -14.88 -20.23 -12.79
C GLU A 819 -14.90 -19.11 -11.74
N GLN A 820 -13.77 -18.44 -11.47
CA GLN A 820 -13.72 -17.33 -10.51
C GLN A 820 -14.38 -16.05 -11.03
N ILE A 821 -14.30 -15.77 -12.34
CA ILE A 821 -15.10 -14.69 -12.97
C ILE A 821 -16.58 -15.02 -12.83
N LYS A 822 -17.01 -16.22 -13.25
CA LYS A 822 -18.42 -16.63 -13.22
C LYS A 822 -19.00 -16.57 -11.81
N ARG A 823 -18.27 -17.05 -10.79
CA ARG A 823 -18.69 -16.95 -9.38
C ARG A 823 -18.67 -15.51 -8.84
N GLY A 824 -17.87 -14.62 -9.43
CA GLY A 824 -17.91 -13.19 -9.13
C GLY A 824 -19.16 -12.48 -9.69
N MET A 825 -19.77 -13.02 -10.75
CA MET A 825 -21.04 -12.57 -11.32
C MET A 825 -22.24 -13.22 -10.61
N GLU A 826 -22.18 -14.51 -10.34
CA GLU A 826 -23.22 -15.20 -9.55
C GLU A 826 -23.35 -14.61 -8.13
N GLU A 827 -22.25 -14.12 -7.53
CA GLU A 827 -22.28 -13.40 -6.25
C GLU A 827 -22.85 -11.97 -6.30
N SER A 828 -23.10 -11.36 -7.48
CA SER A 828 -23.86 -10.08 -7.55
C SER A 828 -25.36 -10.31 -7.54
N ASP A 829 -25.82 -11.36 -8.20
CA ASP A 829 -27.24 -11.60 -8.46
C ASP A 829 -27.94 -12.30 -7.27
N GLU A 830 -27.18 -13.00 -6.41
CA GLU A 830 -27.66 -13.54 -5.12
C GLU A 830 -27.58 -12.54 -3.95
N SER A 831 -27.51 -11.22 -4.21
CA SER A 831 -27.30 -10.19 -3.16
C SER A 831 -28.49 -9.27 -2.81
N ASP A 832 -29.65 -9.51 -3.43
CA ASP A 832 -30.96 -8.85 -3.13
C ASP A 832 -31.74 -9.53 -1.98
#